data_AF-A0A0C9M4Q6-F1
#
_entry.id   AF-A0A0C9M4Q6-F1
#
_cell.length_a   1.000
_cell.length_b   1.000
_cell.length_c   1.000
_cell.angle_alpha   90.00
_cell.angle_beta   90.00
_cell.angle_gamma   90.00
#
_symmetry.space_group_name_H-M   'P 1'
#
loop_
_entity.id
_entity.type
_entity.pdbx_description
1 polymer ?
#
loop_
_entity_poly.entity_id
_entity_poly.type
_entity_poly.pdbx_seq_one_letter_code
_entity_poly.pdbx_strand_id
1 'polypeptide(L)'
;MASETATATTATANHFVDTFIDNSKHHDDTEIINKLATFSDDDDTCSFDSEQDEKLLTPPITEDEEQECQEADDKTIDWEFWSRVISDFPQFSQSDLKLLSIQVQHGIPSALRGTIWPVLAKKTDNGLQDDYIQLLKQDSVYEKAIARDLHRTFPQHPFFQSHVGQEALFNVVKAYSIYDPEVGYCQGIAFVAGPLLLHMPEEEAFCILVQLMQKYHLRGHYTPQLDLLRQRLYQFDGLLLDHLPHIHRHFNEQGVRSNMYASQWFLTLFAYKFPLDVVYRIYDTLFTEGVDCLFRIGLALLYKNQCTILSLDFEALVTYLKDDMLAVYKDNITDLLCESFHVKISHRKLDKLAKDYQIETAKADTEATLVESLRKKNRHLTEKNKSVETENDILKRQHALVAEELITKKLELARVHDENDALKQQAIELRRVLDVIPSQIENQVQSDMEALCLKNQSLNQKNAELQDQLQDMETLVIEIKLKYAQSESDREQLNRKLADLKKWMNSANSFSTESSFMTYRRCLSRSTLASIVTRPMTKRCYAAAANSEPVKKTALYDFHVKHGGKMVPFAGYAMPVQYSNMGMLASHHHTREKASIFDVSHMLQSRLTGKDRNKFFETLVVADLQNLPVGQGTLSVFTNEQGGIIDDTIVMQQQDSLYVVSNAGCADKDLAHIRKHLAEFQKKGGEVEFNVITDHSLIAIQGPKAAAALETLVGQSLADFSFMHGKHMEVAGVPCHIARSGYTGEDGFELSVPTEEIVTITEKLLAHPDVEMAGLGARDSLRLEAGLCLYGNDLDETTTPVEAGLTWTIPKSRRETGGFLGAEHILPQIKGGVSRRRIGLIVEGAPARGGAEILNKEGEVIGTVTSGCPSPILKKNIAIGYVKNGSHKKGTELDVKVRNKVQKAVVTKMPFVESNYHK
;
A
#
# COMPACT_ATOMS: atom_id res chain seq x y z
N MET A 1 -64.63 21.65 -6.16
CA MET A 1 -64.15 22.72 -5.26
C MET A 1 -63.28 22.06 -4.21
N ALA A 2 -61.98 22.34 -4.18
CA ALA A 2 -61.02 21.76 -3.22
C ALA A 2 -59.70 22.54 -3.32
N SER A 3 -59.63 23.72 -2.71
CA SER A 3 -58.44 24.59 -2.69
C SER A 3 -58.08 24.96 -1.26
N GLU A 4 -58.14 23.98 -0.34
CA GLU A 4 -58.18 24.25 1.10
C GLU A 4 -57.68 23.08 1.98
N THR A 5 -56.57 22.43 1.61
CA THR A 5 -55.84 21.46 2.47
C THR A 5 -54.35 21.36 2.09
N ALA A 6 -53.57 22.43 2.28
CA ALA A 6 -52.14 22.46 1.92
C ALA A 6 -51.24 23.33 2.83
N THR A 7 -51.65 23.54 4.09
CA THR A 7 -51.02 24.50 5.02
C THR A 7 -50.91 23.98 6.46
N ALA A 8 -50.58 22.70 6.64
CA ALA A 8 -50.57 22.04 7.97
C ALA A 8 -49.50 20.95 8.16
N THR A 9 -48.24 21.17 7.73
CA THR A 9 -47.14 20.19 7.97
C THR A 9 -45.73 20.81 8.09
N THR A 10 -45.65 22.08 8.49
CA THR A 10 -44.39 22.86 8.55
C THR A 10 -44.25 23.70 9.82
N ALA A 11 -44.85 23.24 10.94
CA ALA A 11 -45.00 24.03 12.17
C ALA A 11 -44.54 23.32 13.47
N THR A 12 -43.86 22.16 13.39
CA THR A 12 -43.48 21.35 14.57
C THR A 12 -42.00 20.93 14.60
N ALA A 13 -41.14 21.56 13.77
CA ALA A 13 -39.69 21.31 13.75
C ALA A 13 -38.85 22.42 14.44
N ASN A 14 -39.42 23.60 14.66
CA ASN A 14 -38.70 24.77 15.21
C ASN A 14 -38.98 24.96 16.71
N HIS A 15 -38.79 23.93 17.52
CA HIS A 15 -38.94 24.03 18.98
C HIS A 15 -37.97 23.15 19.78
N PHE A 16 -36.79 22.88 19.21
CA PHE A 16 -35.72 22.09 19.83
C PHE A 16 -34.31 22.70 19.66
N VAL A 17 -34.23 23.95 19.17
CA VAL A 17 -32.96 24.66 18.91
C VAL A 17 -32.80 25.87 19.84
N ASP A 18 -33.89 26.56 20.17
CA ASP A 18 -33.83 27.81 20.97
C ASP A 18 -33.69 27.60 22.48
N THR A 19 -33.74 26.35 22.98
CA THR A 19 -33.67 26.02 24.42
C THR A 19 -32.24 25.80 24.95
N PHE A 20 -31.21 25.99 24.12
CA PHE A 20 -29.80 25.78 24.47
C PHE A 20 -28.91 27.04 24.36
N ILE A 21 -29.52 28.21 24.14
CA ILE A 21 -28.80 29.50 23.98
C ILE A 21 -29.33 30.58 24.94
N ASP A 22 -29.52 30.26 26.21
CA ASP A 22 -29.71 31.30 27.26
C ASP A 22 -29.26 30.85 28.67
N ASN A 23 -28.00 30.40 28.81
CA ASN A 23 -27.40 30.15 30.13
C ASN A 23 -25.85 30.28 30.16
N SER A 24 -25.27 31.06 29.25
CA SER A 24 -23.82 31.27 29.13
C SER A 24 -23.39 32.69 29.52
N LYS A 25 -23.68 33.10 30.77
CA LYS A 25 -23.13 34.33 31.36
C LYS A 25 -22.61 34.10 32.78
N HIS A 26 -21.32 34.40 32.95
CA HIS A 26 -20.57 34.47 34.22
C HIS A 26 -20.47 33.19 35.06
N HIS A 27 -19.53 32.32 34.69
CA HIS A 27 -18.42 31.96 35.59
C HIS A 27 -17.09 32.00 34.83
N ASP A 28 -15.98 32.11 35.55
CA ASP A 28 -14.68 32.57 35.04
C ASP A 28 -13.64 31.43 35.04
N ASP A 29 -13.81 30.47 34.14
CA ASP A 29 -13.02 29.23 34.07
C ASP A 29 -11.63 29.42 33.43
N THR A 30 -10.86 30.37 33.95
CA THR A 30 -9.48 30.66 33.51
C THR A 30 -8.40 29.96 34.36
N GLU A 31 -8.77 29.07 35.30
CA GLU A 31 -7.84 28.51 36.30
C GLU A 31 -7.49 26.99 36.17
N ILE A 32 -8.09 26.26 35.21
CA ILE A 32 -7.93 24.80 35.11
C ILE A 32 -6.81 24.38 34.12
N ILE A 33 -6.49 25.20 33.11
CA ILE A 33 -5.52 24.85 32.06
C ILE A 33 -4.05 25.00 32.52
N ASN A 34 -3.78 25.79 33.57
CA ASN A 34 -2.42 26.13 34.02
C ASN A 34 -1.85 25.26 35.16
N LYS A 35 -2.33 24.02 35.36
CA LYS A 35 -1.88 23.11 36.44
C LYS A 35 -1.28 21.77 35.98
N LEU A 36 -0.83 21.68 34.72
CA LEU A 36 -0.09 20.53 34.16
C LEU A 36 1.23 20.93 33.48
N ALA A 37 1.85 22.03 33.92
CA ALA A 37 3.04 22.61 33.27
C ALA A 37 4.15 23.05 34.25
N THR A 38 4.35 22.32 35.36
CA THR A 38 5.48 22.53 36.30
C THR A 38 5.96 21.22 36.93
N PHE A 39 6.77 20.47 36.20
CA PHE A 39 7.89 19.72 36.76
C PHE A 39 9.05 19.88 35.78
N SER A 40 10.13 20.51 36.24
CA SER A 40 11.35 20.73 35.46
C SER A 40 12.31 19.57 35.65
N ASP A 41 13.10 19.28 34.62
CA ASP A 41 14.38 18.59 34.79
C ASP A 41 15.29 19.43 35.71
N ASP A 42 15.94 18.77 36.66
CA ASP A 42 17.23 19.12 37.31
C ASP A 42 17.35 18.40 38.67
N ASP A 43 17.91 17.18 38.70
CA ASP A 43 19.12 16.92 39.50
C ASP A 43 19.83 15.63 39.02
N ASP A 44 21.11 15.49 39.38
CA ASP A 44 22.05 14.53 38.80
C ASP A 44 22.10 13.16 39.53
N THR A 45 22.37 12.10 38.75
CA THR A 45 22.92 10.79 39.17
C THR A 45 22.27 10.01 40.35
N CYS A 46 21.82 8.78 40.09
CA CYS A 46 21.80 7.73 41.11
C CYS A 46 22.26 6.38 40.55
N SER A 47 22.99 5.61 41.36
CA SER A 47 23.54 4.29 41.02
C SER A 47 22.53 3.16 41.20
N PHE A 48 22.79 2.04 40.54
CA PHE A 48 22.01 0.81 40.69
C PHE A 48 22.49 0.06 41.96
N ASP A 49 22.01 0.45 43.13
CA ASP A 49 22.28 -0.22 44.42
C ASP A 49 21.02 -0.97 44.90
N SER A 50 21.09 -2.30 44.89
CA SER A 50 19.93 -3.20 44.84
C SER A 50 19.26 -3.52 46.19
N GLU A 51 19.23 -2.59 47.15
CA GLU A 51 18.77 -2.86 48.53
C GLU A 51 17.85 -1.78 49.16
N GLN A 52 17.43 -0.72 48.45
CA GLN A 52 16.68 0.40 49.08
C GLN A 52 15.28 0.75 48.53
N ASP A 53 14.93 0.38 47.28
CA ASP A 53 13.60 0.72 46.71
C ASP A 53 12.42 -0.13 47.23
N GLU A 54 12.68 -1.17 48.03
CA GLU A 54 11.67 -2.12 48.53
C GLU A 54 10.69 -1.52 49.57
N LYS A 55 10.80 -0.22 49.89
CA LYS A 55 10.18 0.41 51.07
C LYS A 55 9.14 1.52 50.83
N LEU A 56 8.74 1.81 49.59
CA LEU A 56 7.86 2.95 49.29
C LEU A 56 6.43 2.63 48.82
N LEU A 57 6.01 1.36 48.74
CA LEU A 57 4.67 0.97 48.25
C LEU A 57 3.93 -0.09 49.09
N THR A 58 4.13 -0.11 50.40
CA THR A 58 3.27 -0.85 51.34
C THR A 58 2.95 -0.02 52.60
N PRO A 59 1.71 -0.05 53.13
CA PRO A 59 1.50 0.25 54.55
C PRO A 59 2.15 -0.86 55.40
N PRO A 60 2.60 -0.58 56.64
CA PRO A 60 3.27 -1.58 57.44
C PRO A 60 2.32 -2.73 57.79
N ILE A 61 2.76 -3.95 57.49
CA ILE A 61 2.20 -5.17 58.10
C ILE A 61 2.58 -5.12 59.58
N THR A 62 1.60 -5.22 60.46
CA THR A 62 1.84 -5.44 61.90
C THR A 62 2.14 -6.91 62.14
N GLU A 63 3.27 -7.20 62.80
CA GLU A 63 3.78 -8.56 63.08
C GLU A 63 2.79 -9.43 63.89
N ASP A 64 1.73 -8.83 64.45
CA ASP A 64 0.63 -9.50 65.14
C ASP A 64 -0.37 -10.24 64.21
N GLU A 65 -0.44 -9.93 62.90
CA GLU A 65 -1.42 -10.53 61.99
C GLU A 65 -0.89 -11.77 61.22
N GLU A 66 0.42 -12.03 61.20
CA GLU A 66 1.01 -13.16 60.45
C GLU A 66 0.90 -14.54 61.14
N GLN A 67 0.40 -14.61 62.39
CA GLN A 67 0.41 -15.85 63.19
C GLN A 67 -0.91 -16.64 63.26
N GLU A 68 -2.05 -16.15 62.73
CA GLU A 68 -3.31 -16.92 62.75
C GLU A 68 -3.54 -17.78 61.48
N CYS A 69 -2.73 -17.63 60.43
CA CYS A 69 -2.90 -18.37 59.16
C CYS A 69 -2.16 -19.72 59.07
N GLN A 70 -1.94 -20.42 60.19
CA GLN A 70 -1.29 -21.74 60.21
C GLN A 70 -2.22 -22.82 60.81
N GLU A 71 -2.28 -23.98 60.13
CA GLU A 71 -2.94 -25.23 60.56
C GLU A 71 -4.46 -25.17 60.85
N ALA A 72 -5.25 -24.75 59.85
CA ALA A 72 -6.68 -25.06 59.79
C ALA A 72 -6.95 -26.56 59.46
N ASP A 73 -6.58 -27.45 60.39
CA ASP A 73 -6.95 -28.86 60.40
C ASP A 73 -8.49 -29.04 60.58
N ASP A 74 -9.03 -30.23 60.28
CA ASP A 74 -10.47 -30.53 60.15
C ASP A 74 -11.23 -30.58 61.50
N LYS A 75 -11.07 -29.53 62.34
CA LYS A 75 -11.50 -29.50 63.75
C LYS A 75 -11.99 -28.12 64.24
N THR A 76 -12.89 -27.48 63.50
CA THR A 76 -14.18 -26.97 64.03
C THR A 76 -14.99 -26.28 62.93
N ILE A 77 -15.83 -27.04 62.22
CA ILE A 77 -16.92 -26.43 61.45
C ILE A 77 -17.90 -25.82 62.47
N ASP A 78 -18.13 -24.51 62.39
CA ASP A 78 -19.12 -23.82 63.22
C ASP A 78 -20.55 -24.10 62.68
N TRP A 79 -21.07 -25.27 63.07
CA TRP A 79 -22.43 -25.69 62.73
C TRP A 79 -23.50 -24.79 63.34
N GLU A 80 -23.21 -24.06 64.43
CA GLU A 80 -24.17 -23.14 65.05
C GLU A 80 -24.30 -21.87 64.20
N PHE A 81 -23.19 -21.27 63.78
CA PHE A 81 -23.16 -20.16 62.82
C PHE A 81 -23.83 -20.54 61.50
N TRP A 82 -23.46 -21.66 60.87
CA TRP A 82 -24.04 -22.04 59.57
C TRP A 82 -25.52 -22.44 59.69
N SER A 83 -25.98 -23.01 60.81
CA SER A 83 -27.41 -23.24 61.08
C SER A 83 -28.19 -21.93 61.22
N ARG A 84 -27.60 -20.93 61.89
CA ARG A 84 -28.15 -19.56 62.00
C ARG A 84 -28.21 -18.86 60.63
N VAL A 85 -27.21 -19.05 59.77
CA VAL A 85 -27.25 -18.57 58.37
C VAL A 85 -28.42 -19.20 57.62
N ILE A 86 -28.61 -20.52 57.70
CA ILE A 86 -29.71 -21.21 56.98
C ILE A 86 -31.09 -20.78 57.50
N SER A 87 -31.23 -20.59 58.82
CA SER A 87 -32.53 -20.33 59.46
C SER A 87 -32.96 -18.85 59.41
N ASP A 88 -32.03 -17.91 59.65
CA ASP A 88 -32.36 -16.52 59.97
C ASP A 88 -31.72 -15.47 59.03
N PHE A 89 -31.18 -15.85 57.86
CA PHE A 89 -30.52 -14.93 56.92
C PHE A 89 -31.26 -13.60 56.66
N PRO A 90 -32.61 -13.54 56.53
CA PRO A 90 -33.33 -12.27 56.36
C PRO A 90 -33.23 -11.29 57.54
N GLN A 91 -32.83 -11.76 58.73
CA GLN A 91 -32.71 -11.00 59.98
C GLN A 91 -31.27 -10.57 60.30
N PHE A 92 -30.29 -10.88 59.44
CA PHE A 92 -28.86 -10.63 59.71
C PHE A 92 -28.54 -9.12 59.82
N SER A 93 -27.82 -8.76 60.89
CA SER A 93 -27.30 -7.40 61.11
C SER A 93 -26.07 -7.10 60.25
N GLN A 94 -25.65 -5.83 60.17
CA GLN A 94 -24.39 -5.47 59.50
C GLN A 94 -23.16 -6.14 60.13
N SER A 95 -23.21 -6.44 61.45
CA SER A 95 -22.20 -7.24 62.15
C SER A 95 -22.19 -8.70 61.68
N ASP A 96 -23.36 -9.32 61.55
CA ASP A 96 -23.47 -10.71 61.08
C ASP A 96 -23.03 -10.85 59.61
N LEU A 97 -23.30 -9.84 58.77
CA LEU A 97 -22.85 -9.80 57.38
C LEU A 97 -21.31 -9.67 57.26
N LYS A 98 -20.65 -8.96 58.18
CA LYS A 98 -19.18 -8.94 58.25
C LYS A 98 -18.61 -10.29 58.67
N LEU A 99 -19.19 -10.91 59.71
CA LEU A 99 -18.80 -12.23 60.16
C LEU A 99 -18.99 -13.28 59.05
N LEU A 100 -20.08 -13.18 58.27
CA LEU A 100 -20.34 -14.02 57.10
C LEU A 100 -19.32 -13.82 55.97
N SER A 101 -18.89 -12.60 55.66
CA SER A 101 -17.79 -12.37 54.71
C SER A 101 -16.53 -13.08 55.20
N ILE A 102 -16.10 -12.86 56.46
CA ILE A 102 -14.93 -13.51 57.08
C ILE A 102 -15.03 -15.05 57.02
N GLN A 103 -16.17 -15.64 57.38
CA GLN A 103 -16.39 -17.09 57.30
C GLN A 103 -16.37 -17.62 55.86
N VAL A 104 -16.75 -16.80 54.87
CA VAL A 104 -16.60 -17.13 53.44
C VAL A 104 -15.15 -16.97 52.94
N GLN A 105 -14.33 -16.11 53.55
CA GLN A 105 -12.87 -16.07 53.31
C GLN A 105 -12.19 -17.36 53.79
N HIS A 106 -12.72 -18.01 54.82
CA HIS A 106 -12.28 -19.34 55.27
C HIS A 106 -12.89 -20.46 54.40
N GLY A 107 -14.18 -20.36 54.07
CA GLY A 107 -14.86 -21.12 53.03
C GLY A 107 -16.16 -21.78 53.48
N ILE A 108 -17.11 -21.96 52.56
CA ILE A 108 -18.35 -22.68 52.87
C ILE A 108 -18.05 -24.20 52.88
N PRO A 109 -18.37 -24.94 53.96
CA PRO A 109 -18.19 -26.38 54.01
C PRO A 109 -18.92 -27.07 52.85
N SER A 110 -18.25 -27.99 52.14
CA SER A 110 -18.76 -28.57 50.89
C SER A 110 -20.17 -29.15 51.00
N ALA A 111 -20.43 -29.89 52.10
CA ALA A 111 -21.73 -30.49 52.41
C ALA A 111 -22.87 -29.48 52.65
N LEU A 112 -22.57 -28.19 52.86
CA LEU A 112 -23.54 -27.13 53.13
C LEU A 112 -23.75 -26.17 51.95
N ARG A 113 -22.94 -26.23 50.89
CA ARG A 113 -23.11 -25.35 49.71
C ARG A 113 -24.47 -25.51 49.04
N GLY A 114 -24.99 -26.74 48.97
CA GLY A 114 -26.31 -27.04 48.42
C GLY A 114 -27.47 -26.32 49.11
N THR A 115 -27.35 -26.00 50.41
CA THR A 115 -28.37 -25.25 51.16
C THR A 115 -28.03 -23.76 51.29
N ILE A 116 -26.75 -23.42 51.48
CA ILE A 116 -26.32 -22.03 51.71
C ILE A 116 -26.33 -21.21 50.42
N TRP A 117 -25.90 -21.74 49.27
CA TRP A 117 -25.92 -20.98 48.01
C TRP A 117 -27.35 -20.52 47.64
N PRO A 118 -28.42 -21.34 47.74
CA PRO A 118 -29.80 -20.86 47.60
C PRO A 118 -30.21 -19.78 48.61
N VAL A 119 -29.76 -19.86 49.87
CA VAL A 119 -30.07 -18.86 50.90
C VAL A 119 -29.39 -17.52 50.60
N LEU A 120 -28.10 -17.52 50.24
CA LEU A 120 -27.35 -16.31 49.85
C LEU A 120 -27.87 -15.71 48.54
N ALA A 121 -28.17 -16.56 47.56
CA ALA A 121 -28.88 -16.19 46.35
C ALA A 121 -30.28 -15.60 46.63
N LYS A 122 -30.83 -15.81 47.84
CA LYS A 122 -32.19 -15.46 48.25
C LYS A 122 -33.22 -16.09 47.30
N LYS A 123 -33.23 -17.42 47.23
CA LYS A 123 -34.18 -18.23 46.44
C LYS A 123 -35.62 -17.79 46.74
N THR A 124 -36.16 -16.91 45.91
CA THR A 124 -37.56 -16.50 45.96
C THR A 124 -38.39 -17.56 45.26
N ASP A 125 -39.39 -18.11 45.94
CA ASP A 125 -40.24 -19.16 45.38
C ASP A 125 -41.30 -18.58 44.42
N ASN A 126 -40.81 -18.17 43.25
CA ASN A 126 -41.57 -17.48 42.22
C ASN A 126 -42.23 -18.44 41.21
N GLY A 127 -42.32 -19.74 41.52
CA GLY A 127 -42.80 -20.78 40.58
C GLY A 127 -41.75 -21.25 39.55
N LEU A 128 -40.49 -20.83 39.67
CA LEU A 128 -39.41 -21.19 38.72
C LEU A 128 -39.17 -22.72 38.60
N GLN A 129 -39.52 -23.51 39.61
CA GLN A 129 -39.46 -24.98 39.55
C GLN A 129 -40.60 -25.56 38.67
N ASP A 130 -41.81 -24.98 38.72
CA ASP A 130 -42.91 -25.34 37.81
C ASP A 130 -42.64 -24.89 36.37
N ASP A 131 -42.02 -23.71 36.20
CA ASP A 131 -41.54 -23.25 34.89
C ASP A 131 -40.53 -24.22 34.29
N TYR A 132 -39.54 -24.67 35.07
CA TYR A 132 -38.55 -25.66 34.62
C TYR A 132 -39.21 -26.94 34.07
N ILE A 133 -40.17 -27.49 34.81
CA ILE A 133 -40.94 -28.69 34.42
C ILE A 133 -41.82 -28.45 33.17
N GLN A 134 -42.14 -27.20 32.83
CA GLN A 134 -42.82 -26.83 31.58
C GLN A 134 -41.84 -26.57 30.42
N LEU A 135 -40.66 -26.02 30.70
CA LEU A 135 -39.62 -25.69 29.71
C LEU A 135 -38.95 -26.94 29.14
N LEU A 136 -38.72 -27.98 29.96
CA LEU A 136 -38.18 -29.27 29.49
C LEU A 136 -39.05 -29.95 28.42
N LYS A 137 -40.36 -29.66 28.39
CA LYS A 137 -41.33 -30.20 27.42
C LYS A 137 -41.36 -29.44 26.09
N GLN A 138 -40.57 -28.38 25.95
CA GLN A 138 -40.47 -27.56 24.74
C GLN A 138 -39.13 -27.84 24.03
N ASP A 139 -39.08 -27.68 22.72
CA ASP A 139 -37.86 -27.89 21.94
C ASP A 139 -37.03 -26.60 21.85
N SER A 140 -35.72 -26.67 22.10
CA SER A 140 -34.82 -25.52 21.92
C SER A 140 -34.11 -25.56 20.57
N VAL A 141 -34.08 -24.42 19.87
CA VAL A 141 -33.29 -24.28 18.63
C VAL A 141 -31.78 -24.48 18.85
N TYR A 142 -31.32 -24.43 20.10
CA TYR A 142 -29.92 -24.52 20.48
C TYR A 142 -29.44 -25.93 20.85
N GLU A 143 -30.31 -26.95 20.93
CA GLU A 143 -29.97 -28.29 21.44
C GLU A 143 -28.72 -28.91 20.78
N LYS A 144 -28.58 -28.75 19.46
CA LYS A 144 -27.42 -29.24 18.70
C LYS A 144 -26.11 -28.49 19.00
N ALA A 145 -26.20 -27.24 19.44
CA ALA A 145 -25.05 -26.47 19.91
C ALA A 145 -24.70 -26.85 21.36
N ILE A 146 -25.72 -26.98 22.22
CA ILE A 146 -25.58 -27.42 23.62
C ILE A 146 -24.90 -28.80 23.65
N ALA A 147 -25.50 -29.83 23.05
CA ALA A 147 -24.99 -31.21 23.11
C ALA A 147 -23.52 -31.37 22.66
N ARG A 148 -23.13 -30.66 21.59
CA ARG A 148 -21.74 -30.64 21.10
C ARG A 148 -20.77 -30.04 22.12
N ASP A 149 -21.22 -29.06 22.90
CA ASP A 149 -20.39 -28.28 23.81
C ASP A 149 -20.35 -28.89 25.22
N LEU A 150 -21.36 -29.68 25.61
CA LEU A 150 -21.34 -30.50 26.84
C LEU A 150 -20.25 -31.58 26.83
N HIS A 151 -19.97 -32.20 25.69
CA HIS A 151 -18.89 -33.18 25.53
C HIS A 151 -17.49 -32.61 25.84
N ARG A 152 -17.33 -31.27 25.84
CA ARG A 152 -16.10 -30.54 26.20
C ARG A 152 -16.21 -29.74 27.49
N THR A 153 -17.28 -29.93 28.26
CA THR A 153 -17.53 -29.26 29.55
C THR A 153 -17.26 -30.25 30.69
N PHE A 154 -16.35 -29.89 31.60
CA PHE A 154 -15.81 -30.76 32.67
C PHE A 154 -15.43 -32.20 32.23
N PRO A 155 -14.69 -32.39 31.12
CA PRO A 155 -14.51 -33.71 30.47
C PRO A 155 -13.75 -34.76 31.31
N GLN A 156 -13.12 -34.35 32.42
CA GLN A 156 -12.41 -35.23 33.36
C GLN A 156 -13.23 -35.57 34.61
N HIS A 157 -14.39 -34.94 34.84
CA HIS A 157 -15.14 -35.09 36.09
C HIS A 157 -16.10 -36.30 36.03
N PRO A 158 -16.05 -37.27 36.95
CA PRO A 158 -16.81 -38.52 36.85
C PRO A 158 -18.32 -38.35 36.67
N PHE A 159 -18.93 -37.39 37.35
CA PHE A 159 -20.37 -37.10 37.21
C PHE A 159 -20.72 -36.66 35.77
N PHE A 160 -19.92 -35.76 35.19
CA PHE A 160 -20.12 -35.25 33.83
C PHE A 160 -19.58 -36.18 32.72
N GLN A 161 -18.98 -37.32 33.08
CA GLN A 161 -18.76 -38.45 32.17
C GLN A 161 -19.93 -39.45 32.17
N SER A 162 -20.82 -39.40 33.17
CA SER A 162 -22.02 -40.23 33.22
C SER A 162 -23.15 -39.67 32.34
N HIS A 163 -24.03 -40.55 31.84
CA HIS A 163 -25.24 -40.15 31.11
C HIS A 163 -26.08 -39.16 31.94
N VAL A 164 -26.30 -39.48 33.22
CA VAL A 164 -27.13 -38.68 34.14
C VAL A 164 -26.58 -37.26 34.30
N GLY A 165 -25.27 -37.08 34.46
CA GLY A 165 -24.67 -35.75 34.61
C GLY A 165 -24.62 -34.94 33.30
N GLN A 166 -24.45 -35.59 32.15
CA GLN A 166 -24.56 -34.94 30.84
C GLN A 166 -26.01 -34.54 30.54
N GLU A 167 -26.98 -35.40 30.87
CA GLU A 167 -28.42 -35.19 30.71
C GLU A 167 -28.92 -34.06 31.62
N ALA A 168 -28.54 -34.07 32.90
CA ALA A 168 -28.84 -32.97 33.84
C ALA A 168 -28.28 -31.62 33.37
N LEU A 169 -27.03 -31.60 32.90
CA LEU A 169 -26.40 -30.36 32.39
C LEU A 169 -27.01 -29.91 31.06
N PHE A 170 -27.49 -30.84 30.22
CA PHE A 170 -28.28 -30.54 29.03
C PHE A 170 -29.63 -29.93 29.41
N ASN A 171 -30.36 -30.53 30.34
CA ASN A 171 -31.69 -30.12 30.76
C ASN A 171 -31.71 -28.69 31.32
N VAL A 172 -30.83 -28.38 32.28
CA VAL A 172 -30.72 -27.04 32.88
C VAL A 172 -30.36 -25.97 31.85
N VAL A 173 -29.40 -26.25 30.98
CA VAL A 173 -28.96 -25.30 29.93
C VAL A 173 -30.01 -25.16 28.82
N LYS A 174 -30.69 -26.24 28.44
CA LYS A 174 -31.83 -26.23 27.51
C LYS A 174 -32.95 -25.35 28.06
N ALA A 175 -33.39 -25.60 29.29
CA ALA A 175 -34.47 -24.85 29.93
C ALA A 175 -34.12 -23.36 30.03
N TYR A 176 -32.89 -22.99 30.42
CA TYR A 176 -32.46 -21.59 30.43
C TYR A 176 -32.53 -20.96 29.02
N SER A 177 -32.10 -21.67 27.97
CA SER A 177 -32.13 -21.18 26.59
C SER A 177 -33.54 -20.92 26.02
N ILE A 178 -34.57 -21.45 26.68
CA ILE A 178 -35.99 -21.23 26.35
C ILE A 178 -36.59 -20.16 27.29
N TYR A 179 -36.19 -20.13 28.56
CA TYR A 179 -36.60 -19.13 29.56
C TYR A 179 -36.15 -17.71 29.19
N ASP A 180 -34.96 -17.55 28.63
CA ASP A 180 -34.41 -16.26 28.19
C ASP A 180 -34.03 -16.31 26.69
N PRO A 181 -35.00 -16.13 25.75
CA PRO A 181 -34.75 -16.24 24.32
C PRO A 181 -33.82 -15.16 23.73
N GLU A 182 -33.56 -14.07 24.46
CA GLU A 182 -32.63 -13.02 24.02
C GLU A 182 -31.18 -13.45 24.25
N VAL A 183 -30.89 -14.12 25.37
CA VAL A 183 -29.59 -14.77 25.63
C VAL A 183 -29.47 -16.09 24.84
N GLY A 184 -30.54 -16.89 24.81
CA GLY A 184 -30.55 -18.21 24.16
C GLY A 184 -29.48 -19.12 24.73
N TYR A 185 -28.56 -19.58 23.87
CA TYR A 185 -27.37 -20.33 24.29
C TYR A 185 -26.08 -19.62 23.89
N CYS A 186 -25.28 -19.25 24.88
CA CYS A 186 -23.94 -18.70 24.71
C CYS A 186 -22.87 -19.66 25.25
N GLN A 187 -21.76 -19.82 24.51
CA GLN A 187 -20.69 -20.77 24.84
C GLN A 187 -19.91 -20.34 26.10
N GLY A 188 -20.40 -20.78 27.26
CA GLY A 188 -19.82 -20.50 28.58
C GLY A 188 -20.80 -20.88 29.70
N ILE A 189 -22.11 -20.70 29.47
CA ILE A 189 -23.16 -20.92 30.48
C ILE A 189 -23.20 -22.36 31.06
N ALA A 190 -22.77 -23.38 30.31
CA ALA A 190 -22.66 -24.75 30.82
C ALA A 190 -21.57 -24.90 31.91
N PHE A 191 -20.50 -24.11 31.85
CA PHE A 191 -19.51 -24.02 32.92
C PHE A 191 -20.03 -23.27 34.16
N VAL A 192 -21.14 -22.52 34.03
CA VAL A 192 -21.85 -21.89 35.15
C VAL A 192 -22.86 -22.85 35.80
N ALA A 193 -23.58 -23.64 34.99
CA ALA A 193 -24.55 -24.61 35.50
C ALA A 193 -23.88 -25.83 36.18
N GLY A 194 -22.70 -26.26 35.72
CA GLY A 194 -22.02 -27.44 36.24
C GLY A 194 -21.69 -27.41 37.74
N PRO A 195 -21.01 -26.36 38.27
CA PRO A 195 -20.68 -26.28 39.70
C PRO A 195 -21.91 -26.29 40.64
N LEU A 196 -23.07 -25.81 40.15
CA LEU A 196 -24.34 -25.90 40.86
C LEU A 196 -24.86 -27.34 40.91
N LEU A 197 -24.90 -28.02 39.76
CA LEU A 197 -25.35 -29.43 39.63
C LEU A 197 -24.51 -30.44 40.44
N LEU A 198 -23.32 -30.07 40.90
CA LEU A 198 -22.51 -30.88 41.81
C LEU A 198 -22.90 -30.73 43.30
N HIS A 199 -23.78 -29.77 43.63
CA HIS A 199 -24.21 -29.47 44.99
C HIS A 199 -25.74 -29.45 45.19
N MET A 200 -26.55 -29.37 44.13
CA MET A 200 -28.02 -29.31 44.22
C MET A 200 -28.71 -29.97 43.01
N PRO A 201 -30.01 -30.37 43.11
CA PRO A 201 -30.78 -30.94 42.00
C PRO A 201 -30.94 -30.00 40.79
N GLU A 202 -31.36 -30.56 39.66
CA GLU A 202 -31.56 -29.82 38.40
C GLU A 202 -32.49 -28.61 38.51
N GLU A 203 -33.62 -28.79 39.20
CA GLU A 203 -34.66 -27.77 39.39
C GLU A 203 -34.11 -26.59 40.22
N GLU A 204 -33.23 -26.88 41.18
CA GLU A 204 -32.58 -25.88 42.02
C GLU A 204 -31.44 -25.20 41.27
N ALA A 205 -30.59 -25.96 40.57
CA ALA A 205 -29.51 -25.43 39.75
C ALA A 205 -30.04 -24.48 38.67
N PHE A 206 -31.18 -24.79 38.05
CA PHE A 206 -31.91 -23.88 37.15
C PHE A 206 -32.35 -22.59 37.87
N CYS A 207 -33.00 -22.70 39.03
CA CYS A 207 -33.43 -21.53 39.80
C CYS A 207 -32.25 -20.61 40.18
N ILE A 208 -31.12 -21.19 40.62
CA ILE A 208 -29.93 -20.42 41.01
C ILE A 208 -29.20 -19.84 39.80
N LEU A 209 -29.19 -20.54 38.65
CA LEU A 209 -28.71 -19.99 37.38
C LEU A 209 -29.52 -18.74 36.96
N VAL A 210 -30.86 -18.79 37.06
CA VAL A 210 -31.72 -17.63 36.80
C VAL A 210 -31.42 -16.47 37.76
N GLN A 211 -31.20 -16.74 39.06
CA GLN A 211 -30.81 -15.70 40.02
C GLN A 211 -29.43 -15.11 39.73
N LEU A 212 -28.44 -15.91 39.35
CA LEU A 212 -27.11 -15.43 38.93
C LEU A 212 -27.22 -14.47 37.73
N MET A 213 -28.06 -14.80 36.75
CA MET A 213 -28.24 -13.96 35.56
C MET A 213 -28.96 -12.66 35.88
N GLN A 214 -30.08 -12.71 36.62
CA GLN A 214 -30.93 -11.56 36.92
C GLN A 214 -30.36 -10.68 38.06
N LYS A 215 -30.21 -11.25 39.26
CA LYS A 215 -29.89 -10.54 40.51
C LYS A 215 -28.41 -10.20 40.63
N TYR A 216 -27.51 -11.08 40.17
CA TYR A 216 -26.07 -10.81 40.13
C TYR A 216 -25.62 -10.19 38.79
N HIS A 217 -26.59 -9.84 37.93
CA HIS A 217 -26.41 -9.13 36.65
C HIS A 217 -25.45 -9.81 35.65
N LEU A 218 -25.26 -11.13 35.76
CA LEU A 218 -24.42 -11.88 34.81
C LEU A 218 -25.06 -12.02 33.42
N ARG A 219 -26.39 -11.82 33.27
CA ARG A 219 -27.12 -11.97 31.99
C ARG A 219 -26.42 -11.31 30.80
N GLY A 220 -25.98 -10.06 30.96
CA GLY A 220 -25.35 -9.28 29.90
C GLY A 220 -23.99 -9.82 29.42
N HIS A 221 -23.38 -10.78 30.14
CA HIS A 221 -22.16 -11.45 29.68
C HIS A 221 -22.46 -12.43 28.55
N TYR A 222 -23.72 -12.86 28.40
CA TYR A 222 -24.15 -13.94 27.52
C TYR A 222 -25.09 -13.50 26.39
N THR A 223 -25.46 -12.21 26.32
CA THR A 223 -26.26 -11.67 25.20
C THR A 223 -25.50 -11.78 23.88
N PRO A 224 -26.17 -11.86 22.71
CA PRO A 224 -25.52 -12.13 21.42
C PRO A 224 -24.44 -11.13 20.99
N GLN A 225 -24.46 -9.93 21.56
CA GLN A 225 -23.51 -8.85 21.30
C GLN A 225 -22.39 -8.81 22.38
N LEU A 226 -22.58 -9.46 23.53
CA LEU A 226 -21.63 -9.58 24.65
C LEU A 226 -21.25 -8.23 25.30
N ASP A 227 -22.18 -7.26 25.32
CA ASP A 227 -21.86 -5.86 25.61
C ASP A 227 -21.41 -5.63 27.05
N LEU A 228 -22.04 -6.29 28.02
CA LEU A 228 -21.59 -6.21 29.40
C LEU A 228 -20.27 -6.96 29.59
N LEU A 229 -20.01 -8.07 28.88
CA LEU A 229 -18.70 -8.72 28.90
C LEU A 229 -17.61 -7.76 28.38
N ARG A 230 -17.86 -7.04 27.28
CA ARG A 230 -16.93 -6.03 26.74
C ARG A 230 -16.72 -4.88 27.74
N GLN A 231 -17.79 -4.38 28.36
CA GLN A 231 -17.69 -3.36 29.42
C GLN A 231 -16.89 -3.89 30.63
N ARG A 232 -17.06 -5.15 31.02
CA ARG A 232 -16.30 -5.80 32.12
C ARG A 232 -14.83 -5.96 31.77
N LEU A 233 -14.49 -6.28 30.51
CA LEU A 233 -13.11 -6.33 30.02
C LEU A 233 -12.47 -4.93 29.99
N TYR A 234 -13.19 -3.89 29.54
CA TYR A 234 -12.73 -2.50 29.60
C TYR A 234 -12.53 -2.01 31.05
N GLN A 235 -13.45 -2.38 31.96
CA GLN A 235 -13.27 -2.16 33.39
C GLN A 235 -12.04 -2.89 33.94
N PHE A 236 -11.70 -4.08 33.43
CA PHE A 236 -10.55 -4.85 33.86
C PHE A 236 -9.24 -4.26 33.33
N ASP A 237 -9.16 -3.86 32.06
CA ASP A 237 -8.03 -3.09 31.50
C ASP A 237 -7.80 -1.78 32.28
N GLY A 238 -8.88 -1.04 32.57
CA GLY A 238 -8.84 0.22 33.34
C GLY A 238 -8.51 0.06 34.84
N LEU A 239 -8.63 -1.15 35.39
CA LEU A 239 -8.14 -1.50 36.73
C LEU A 239 -6.72 -2.08 36.68
N LEU A 240 -6.33 -2.74 35.59
CA LEU A 240 -4.96 -3.21 35.36
C LEU A 240 -3.99 -2.03 35.28
N LEU A 241 -4.41 -0.93 34.65
CA LEU A 241 -3.66 0.33 34.66
C LEU A 241 -3.49 0.92 36.08
N ASP A 242 -4.55 0.89 36.90
CA ASP A 242 -4.51 1.44 38.27
C ASP A 242 -3.65 0.58 39.22
N HIS A 243 -3.79 -0.74 39.17
CA HIS A 243 -3.20 -1.66 40.15
C HIS A 243 -1.87 -2.30 39.70
N LEU A 244 -1.68 -2.53 38.40
CA LEU A 244 -0.54 -3.27 37.84
C LEU A 244 0.05 -2.56 36.59
N PRO A 245 0.46 -1.27 36.71
CA PRO A 245 0.82 -0.42 35.58
C PRO A 245 1.96 -0.96 34.72
N HIS A 246 2.89 -1.72 35.30
CA HIS A 246 3.98 -2.38 34.56
C HIS A 246 3.46 -3.48 33.62
N ILE A 247 2.53 -4.32 34.09
CA ILE A 247 1.88 -5.35 33.28
C ILE A 247 1.01 -4.70 32.20
N HIS A 248 0.24 -3.67 32.55
CA HIS A 248 -0.55 -2.92 31.59
C HIS A 248 0.32 -2.30 30.48
N ARG A 249 1.49 -1.75 30.81
CA ARG A 249 2.45 -1.23 29.82
C ARG A 249 2.95 -2.35 28.90
N HIS A 250 3.47 -3.45 29.47
CA HIS A 250 3.97 -4.60 28.70
C HIS A 250 2.90 -5.19 27.77
N PHE A 251 1.66 -5.29 28.23
CA PHE A 251 0.54 -5.74 27.38
C PHE A 251 0.31 -4.82 26.18
N ASN A 252 0.37 -3.50 26.36
CA ASN A 252 0.25 -2.55 25.24
C ASN A 252 1.46 -2.63 24.29
N GLU A 253 2.67 -2.77 24.81
CA GLU A 253 3.91 -2.92 24.02
C GLU A 253 3.91 -4.22 23.20
N GLN A 254 3.41 -5.33 23.76
CA GLN A 254 3.22 -6.60 23.05
C GLN A 254 1.92 -6.66 22.20
N GLY A 255 1.04 -5.66 22.29
CA GLY A 255 -0.26 -5.66 21.60
C GLY A 255 -1.32 -6.63 22.15
N VAL A 256 -1.12 -7.14 23.37
CA VAL A 256 -2.06 -8.02 24.08
C VAL A 256 -3.21 -7.20 24.69
N ARG A 257 -4.44 -7.69 24.54
CA ARG A 257 -5.67 -7.04 25.06
C ARG A 257 -6.45 -7.99 25.95
N SER A 258 -7.17 -7.51 26.97
CA SER A 258 -7.90 -8.39 27.91
C SER A 258 -8.91 -9.33 27.25
N ASN A 259 -9.50 -8.94 26.12
CA ASN A 259 -10.40 -9.82 25.38
C ASN A 259 -9.73 -11.09 24.82
N MET A 260 -8.40 -11.15 24.75
CA MET A 260 -7.64 -12.29 24.23
C MET A 260 -7.48 -13.43 25.24
N TYR A 261 -7.60 -13.16 26.55
CA TYR A 261 -7.42 -14.15 27.62
C TYR A 261 -8.57 -14.09 28.66
N ALA A 262 -8.84 -12.91 29.25
CA ALA A 262 -9.81 -12.76 30.34
C ALA A 262 -11.27 -13.00 29.92
N SER A 263 -11.61 -12.90 28.63
CA SER A 263 -12.97 -13.21 28.12
C SER A 263 -13.50 -14.54 28.64
N GLN A 264 -12.64 -15.56 28.70
CA GLN A 264 -13.05 -16.91 29.15
C GLN A 264 -13.17 -17.00 30.67
N TRP A 265 -12.39 -16.22 31.43
CA TRP A 265 -12.50 -16.15 32.89
C TRP A 265 -13.88 -15.63 33.29
N PHE A 266 -14.30 -14.49 32.73
CA PHE A 266 -15.62 -13.89 33.01
C PHE A 266 -16.79 -14.74 32.45
N LEU A 267 -16.66 -15.33 31.25
CA LEU A 267 -17.72 -16.18 30.64
C LEU A 267 -17.91 -17.55 31.31
N THR A 268 -16.95 -18.03 32.10
CA THR A 268 -17.05 -19.35 32.75
C THR A 268 -16.95 -19.28 34.27
N LEU A 269 -16.87 -18.08 34.85
CA LEU A 269 -16.58 -17.86 36.27
C LEU A 269 -15.32 -18.67 36.69
N PHE A 270 -14.27 -18.55 35.88
CA PHE A 270 -13.01 -19.31 35.90
C PHE A 270 -13.10 -20.85 35.70
N ALA A 271 -14.30 -21.43 35.67
CA ALA A 271 -14.51 -22.88 35.72
C ALA A 271 -14.07 -23.68 34.47
N TYR A 272 -13.51 -23.04 33.44
CA TYR A 272 -12.96 -23.75 32.28
C TYR A 272 -11.66 -24.52 32.55
N LYS A 273 -10.79 -23.96 33.39
CA LYS A 273 -9.41 -24.46 33.64
C LYS A 273 -9.08 -24.64 35.12
N PHE A 274 -9.81 -23.98 36.00
CA PHE A 274 -9.51 -23.95 37.43
C PHE A 274 -10.00 -25.25 38.08
N PRO A 275 -9.25 -25.82 39.04
CA PRO A 275 -9.73 -26.95 39.85
C PRO A 275 -11.06 -26.61 40.50
N LEU A 276 -11.99 -27.58 40.51
CA LEU A 276 -13.37 -27.35 40.93
C LEU A 276 -13.48 -26.81 42.36
N ASP A 277 -12.59 -27.21 43.27
CA ASP A 277 -12.57 -26.70 44.64
C ASP A 277 -12.31 -25.18 44.70
N VAL A 278 -11.45 -24.65 43.82
CA VAL A 278 -11.24 -23.20 43.66
C VAL A 278 -12.51 -22.55 43.09
N VAL A 279 -13.12 -23.17 42.07
CA VAL A 279 -14.37 -22.67 41.47
C VAL A 279 -15.47 -22.57 42.52
N TYR A 280 -15.63 -23.54 43.41
CA TYR A 280 -16.64 -23.48 44.47
C TYR A 280 -16.38 -22.31 45.44
N ARG A 281 -15.11 -22.00 45.76
CA ARG A 281 -14.76 -20.82 46.56
C ARG A 281 -15.01 -19.49 45.83
N ILE A 282 -14.85 -19.47 44.51
CA ILE A 282 -15.26 -18.32 43.67
C ILE A 282 -16.79 -18.16 43.72
N TYR A 283 -17.57 -19.24 43.83
CA TYR A 283 -19.02 -19.16 44.00
C TYR A 283 -19.40 -18.73 45.41
N ASP A 284 -18.74 -19.25 46.45
CA ASP A 284 -18.92 -18.83 47.84
C ASP A 284 -18.78 -17.30 47.98
N THR A 285 -17.78 -16.70 47.33
CA THR A 285 -17.56 -15.24 47.30
C THR A 285 -18.47 -14.48 46.34
N LEU A 286 -18.82 -15.05 45.18
CA LEU A 286 -19.76 -14.45 44.23
C LEU A 286 -21.16 -14.27 44.84
N PHE A 287 -21.64 -15.22 45.64
CA PHE A 287 -22.95 -15.15 46.26
C PHE A 287 -23.04 -14.12 47.40
N THR A 288 -21.93 -13.80 48.08
CA THR A 288 -21.87 -12.78 49.15
C THR A 288 -21.49 -11.39 48.66
N GLU A 289 -20.43 -11.26 47.85
CA GLU A 289 -19.79 -9.99 47.48
C GLU A 289 -20.07 -9.58 46.02
N GLY A 290 -20.71 -10.44 45.23
CA GLY A 290 -21.11 -10.17 43.85
C GLY A 290 -19.97 -10.25 42.85
N VAL A 291 -20.29 -9.93 41.58
CA VAL A 291 -19.40 -10.11 40.41
C VAL A 291 -18.08 -9.33 40.48
N ASP A 292 -17.97 -8.36 41.39
CA ASP A 292 -16.74 -7.60 41.60
C ASP A 292 -15.61 -8.49 42.19
N CYS A 293 -15.91 -9.70 42.72
CA CYS A 293 -14.88 -10.68 43.10
C CYS A 293 -14.06 -11.17 41.89
N LEU A 294 -14.67 -11.29 40.70
CA LEU A 294 -14.01 -11.79 39.49
C LEU A 294 -12.85 -10.89 39.06
N PHE A 295 -12.99 -9.58 39.26
CA PHE A 295 -11.93 -8.60 39.05
C PHE A 295 -10.80 -8.76 40.06
N ARG A 296 -11.12 -8.94 41.34
CA ARG A 296 -10.12 -9.14 42.41
C ARG A 296 -9.28 -10.39 42.15
N ILE A 297 -9.91 -11.50 41.80
CA ILE A 297 -9.26 -12.76 41.46
C ILE A 297 -8.38 -12.60 40.21
N GLY A 298 -8.89 -11.95 39.16
CA GLY A 298 -8.13 -11.70 37.93
C GLY A 298 -6.89 -10.81 38.14
N LEU A 299 -6.98 -9.81 39.03
CA LEU A 299 -5.84 -8.94 39.38
C LEU A 299 -4.82 -9.66 40.27
N ALA A 300 -5.25 -10.41 41.30
CA ALA A 300 -4.34 -11.21 42.13
C ALA A 300 -3.57 -12.25 41.31
N LEU A 301 -4.28 -12.95 40.40
CA LEU A 301 -3.69 -13.90 39.46
C LEU A 301 -2.62 -13.26 38.56
N LEU A 302 -2.84 -12.04 38.05
CA LEU A 302 -1.85 -11.32 37.26
C LEU A 302 -0.67 -10.80 38.09
N TYR A 303 -0.93 -10.30 39.31
CA TYR A 303 0.10 -9.83 40.25
C TYR A 303 1.09 -10.93 40.63
N LYS A 304 0.62 -12.10 41.06
CA LYS A 304 1.45 -13.24 41.46
C LYS A 304 2.32 -13.78 40.31
N ASN A 305 1.87 -13.60 39.07
CA ASN A 305 2.58 -14.02 37.85
C ASN A 305 3.43 -12.88 37.22
N GLN A 306 3.53 -11.70 37.84
CA GLN A 306 4.13 -10.48 37.25
C GLN A 306 5.53 -10.70 36.68
N CYS A 307 6.44 -11.31 37.45
CA CYS A 307 7.83 -11.51 37.03
C CYS A 307 7.95 -12.40 35.80
N THR A 308 7.08 -13.41 35.65
CA THR A 308 7.04 -14.24 34.44
C THR A 308 6.39 -13.48 33.29
N ILE A 309 5.25 -12.81 33.52
CA ILE A 309 4.54 -12.04 32.48
C ILE A 309 5.45 -11.02 31.79
N LEU A 310 6.21 -10.23 32.56
CA LEU A 310 7.11 -9.19 32.04
C LEU A 310 8.32 -9.77 31.28
N SER A 311 8.56 -11.08 31.31
CA SER A 311 9.66 -11.75 30.61
C SER A 311 9.25 -12.37 29.25
N LEU A 312 7.95 -12.40 28.93
CA LEU A 312 7.40 -13.11 27.77
C LEU A 312 7.05 -12.17 26.60
N ASP A 313 7.34 -12.63 25.38
CA ASP A 313 6.86 -12.03 24.13
C ASP A 313 5.37 -12.33 23.88
N PHE A 314 4.77 -11.67 22.89
CA PHE A 314 3.36 -11.83 22.50
C PHE A 314 2.86 -13.29 22.39
N GLU A 315 3.58 -14.20 21.73
CA GLU A 315 3.07 -15.55 21.46
C GLU A 315 3.17 -16.45 22.70
N ALA A 316 4.29 -16.35 23.43
CA ALA A 316 4.45 -17.03 24.71
C ALA A 316 3.48 -16.49 25.77
N LEU A 317 3.32 -15.16 25.86
CA LEU A 317 2.46 -14.48 26.83
C LEU A 317 0.97 -14.81 26.63
N VAL A 318 0.48 -14.76 25.40
CA VAL A 318 -0.94 -15.08 25.07
C VAL A 318 -1.27 -16.56 25.31
N THR A 319 -0.25 -17.44 25.32
CA THR A 319 -0.38 -18.85 25.69
C THR A 319 -0.37 -19.02 27.22
N TYR A 320 0.64 -18.46 27.88
CA TYR A 320 0.82 -18.51 29.34
C TYR A 320 -0.42 -17.99 30.09
N LEU A 321 -0.98 -16.84 29.66
CA LEU A 321 -2.19 -16.21 30.21
C LEU A 321 -3.45 -17.09 30.13
N LYS A 322 -3.48 -18.14 29.31
CA LYS A 322 -4.64 -19.04 29.13
C LYS A 322 -4.48 -20.37 29.85
N ASP A 323 -3.27 -20.92 29.84
CA ASP A 323 -3.04 -22.32 30.18
C ASP A 323 -2.22 -22.51 31.46
N ASP A 324 -1.30 -21.60 31.80
CA ASP A 324 -0.26 -21.81 32.82
C ASP A 324 -0.35 -20.91 34.07
N MET A 325 -1.20 -19.87 34.09
CA MET A 325 -1.29 -18.88 35.19
C MET A 325 -1.49 -19.45 36.61
N LEU A 326 -2.04 -20.67 36.75
CA LEU A 326 -2.19 -21.35 38.04
C LEU A 326 -0.92 -22.07 38.52
N ALA A 327 0.12 -22.15 37.69
CA ALA A 327 1.33 -22.91 37.98
C ALA A 327 2.16 -22.36 39.16
N VAL A 328 1.87 -21.14 39.62
CA VAL A 328 2.49 -20.48 40.79
C VAL A 328 1.75 -20.83 42.10
N TYR A 329 0.50 -21.29 42.04
CA TYR A 329 -0.33 -21.67 43.19
C TYR A 329 -0.39 -23.19 43.41
N LYS A 330 0.60 -23.95 42.95
CA LYS A 330 0.58 -25.44 42.98
C LYS A 330 0.55 -26.02 44.39
N ASP A 331 1.23 -25.39 45.33
CA ASP A 331 1.40 -25.92 46.69
C ASP A 331 0.21 -25.57 47.59
N ASN A 332 -0.37 -24.38 47.42
CA ASN A 332 -1.68 -24.03 47.98
C ASN A 332 -2.50 -23.16 47.02
N ILE A 333 -3.64 -23.69 46.54
CA ILE A 333 -4.54 -22.98 45.63
C ILE A 333 -5.58 -22.11 46.36
N THR A 334 -5.64 -22.16 47.70
CA THR A 334 -6.49 -21.24 48.47
C THR A 334 -5.87 -19.85 48.63
N ASP A 335 -4.55 -19.72 48.55
CA ASP A 335 -3.80 -18.45 48.65
C ASP A 335 -4.31 -17.40 47.65
N LEU A 336 -4.65 -17.81 46.41
CA LEU A 336 -5.20 -16.93 45.37
C LEU A 336 -6.45 -16.16 45.85
N LEU A 337 -7.28 -16.80 46.68
CA LEU A 337 -8.50 -16.19 47.21
C LEU A 337 -8.17 -15.24 48.36
N CYS A 338 -7.29 -15.64 49.28
CA CYS A 338 -6.76 -14.81 50.35
C CYS A 338 -6.12 -13.52 49.79
N GLU A 339 -5.26 -13.65 48.77
CA GLU A 339 -4.67 -12.53 48.03
C GLU A 339 -5.74 -11.67 47.35
N SER A 340 -6.78 -12.28 46.76
CA SER A 340 -7.86 -11.52 46.12
C SER A 340 -8.62 -10.59 47.09
N PHE A 341 -8.79 -10.94 48.36
CA PHE A 341 -9.43 -10.06 49.35
C PHE A 341 -8.60 -8.81 49.68
N HIS A 342 -7.28 -8.84 49.45
CA HIS A 342 -6.41 -7.67 49.62
C HIS A 342 -6.58 -6.65 48.47
N VAL A 343 -7.12 -7.05 47.32
CA VAL A 343 -7.32 -6.19 46.14
C VAL A 343 -8.54 -5.27 46.33
N LYS A 344 -8.31 -4.06 46.86
CA LYS A 344 -9.34 -3.06 47.16
C LYS A 344 -9.81 -2.31 45.90
N ILE A 345 -10.92 -2.76 45.31
CA ILE A 345 -11.58 -2.13 44.16
C ILE A 345 -12.68 -1.16 44.64
N SER A 346 -12.74 0.04 44.07
CA SER A 346 -13.77 1.04 44.36
C SER A 346 -14.93 0.98 43.36
N HIS A 347 -16.16 0.75 43.82
CA HIS A 347 -17.35 0.77 42.96
C HIS A 347 -17.47 2.10 42.17
N ARG A 348 -17.05 3.24 42.74
CA ARG A 348 -17.04 4.54 42.03
C ARG A 348 -16.10 4.56 40.81
N LYS A 349 -14.99 3.80 40.83
CA LYS A 349 -14.08 3.65 39.69
C LYS A 349 -14.71 2.73 38.64
N LEU A 350 -15.34 1.62 39.05
CA LEU A 350 -16.10 0.74 38.15
C LEU A 350 -17.24 1.49 37.45
N ASP A 351 -18.05 2.26 38.19
CA ASP A 351 -19.13 3.10 37.66
C ASP A 351 -18.62 4.16 36.67
N LYS A 352 -17.42 4.72 36.92
CA LYS A 352 -16.79 5.66 35.99
C LYS A 352 -16.36 4.95 34.71
N LEU A 353 -15.59 3.86 34.82
CA LEU A 353 -15.13 3.07 33.67
C LEU A 353 -16.30 2.52 32.83
N ALA A 354 -17.44 2.20 33.44
CA ALA A 354 -18.66 1.83 32.73
C ALA A 354 -19.23 2.98 31.88
N LYS A 355 -19.26 4.20 32.43
CA LYS A 355 -19.72 5.41 31.71
C LYS A 355 -18.74 5.82 30.63
N ASP A 356 -17.44 5.77 30.91
CA ASP A 356 -16.37 6.07 29.96
C ASP A 356 -16.50 5.12 28.74
N TYR A 357 -16.68 3.80 28.97
CA TYR A 357 -16.97 2.81 27.92
C TYR A 357 -18.25 3.09 27.12
N GLN A 358 -19.34 3.50 27.77
CA GLN A 358 -20.61 3.81 27.11
C GLN A 358 -20.50 5.05 26.21
N ILE A 359 -19.77 6.08 26.64
CA ILE A 359 -19.49 7.29 25.85
C ILE A 359 -18.63 6.93 24.63
N GLU A 360 -17.58 6.12 24.83
CA GLU A 360 -16.67 5.71 23.76
C GLU A 360 -17.38 4.81 22.72
N THR A 361 -18.21 3.87 23.16
CA THR A 361 -19.02 3.01 22.28
C THR A 361 -20.05 3.82 21.50
N ALA A 362 -20.81 4.70 22.16
CA ALA A 362 -21.80 5.56 21.50
C ALA A 362 -21.15 6.48 20.45
N LYS A 363 -19.95 7.02 20.75
CA LYS A 363 -19.16 7.78 19.76
C LYS A 363 -18.78 6.88 18.58
N ALA A 364 -18.22 5.70 18.81
CA ALA A 364 -17.83 4.77 17.75
C ALA A 364 -19.02 4.37 16.84
N ASP A 365 -20.22 4.19 17.40
CA ASP A 365 -21.43 3.90 16.64
C ASP A 365 -21.90 5.10 15.78
N THR A 366 -21.80 6.33 16.29
CA THR A 366 -22.08 7.53 15.48
C THR A 366 -21.08 7.68 14.32
N GLU A 367 -19.80 7.40 14.56
CA GLU A 367 -18.76 7.41 13.53
C GLU A 367 -18.97 6.30 12.48
N ALA A 368 -19.31 5.07 12.92
CA ALA A 368 -19.63 3.96 12.02
C ALA A 368 -20.87 4.26 11.14
N THR A 369 -21.91 4.87 11.73
CA THR A 369 -23.12 5.30 11.02
C THR A 369 -22.81 6.41 10.00
N LEU A 370 -21.97 7.38 10.37
CA LEU A 370 -21.48 8.42 9.46
C LEU A 370 -20.66 7.83 8.32
N VAL A 371 -19.76 6.88 8.61
CA VAL A 371 -18.96 6.15 7.60
C VAL A 371 -19.86 5.35 6.66
N GLU A 372 -20.94 4.72 7.12
CA GLU A 372 -21.87 4.03 6.21
C GLU A 372 -22.67 5.01 5.34
N SER A 373 -23.08 6.16 5.89
CA SER A 373 -23.70 7.26 5.13
C SER A 373 -22.77 7.80 4.04
N LEU A 374 -21.49 8.01 4.35
CA LEU A 374 -20.46 8.37 3.37
C LEU A 374 -20.21 7.26 2.34
N ARG A 375 -20.19 5.98 2.75
CA ARG A 375 -20.11 4.82 1.83
C ARG A 375 -21.35 4.69 0.92
N LYS A 376 -22.52 5.18 1.33
CA LYS A 376 -23.72 5.30 0.48
C LYS A 376 -23.58 6.46 -0.51
N LYS A 377 -23.19 7.65 -0.05
CA LYS A 377 -22.93 8.84 -0.91
C LYS A 377 -21.84 8.58 -1.96
N ASN A 378 -20.72 7.98 -1.59
CA ASN A 378 -19.61 7.69 -2.50
C ASN A 378 -19.99 6.67 -3.59
N ARG A 379 -20.87 5.69 -3.30
CA ARG A 379 -21.41 4.79 -4.33
C ARG A 379 -22.21 5.56 -5.38
N HIS A 380 -23.15 6.41 -4.94
CA HIS A 380 -23.96 7.23 -5.84
C HIS A 380 -23.12 8.21 -6.68
N LEU A 381 -22.10 8.85 -6.08
CA LEU A 381 -21.16 9.72 -6.83
C LEU A 381 -20.33 8.92 -7.85
N THR A 382 -19.91 7.70 -7.52
CA THR A 382 -19.19 6.81 -8.45
C THR A 382 -20.07 6.40 -9.65
N GLU A 383 -21.36 6.16 -9.42
CA GLU A 383 -22.33 5.87 -10.48
C GLU A 383 -22.55 7.10 -11.38
N LYS A 384 -22.68 8.28 -10.79
CA LYS A 384 -22.82 9.54 -11.54
C LYS A 384 -21.58 9.87 -12.39
N ASN A 385 -20.38 9.69 -11.83
CA ASN A 385 -19.12 9.90 -12.57
C ASN A 385 -19.04 8.99 -13.80
N LYS A 386 -19.39 7.70 -13.68
CA LYS A 386 -19.41 6.77 -14.82
C LYS A 386 -20.36 7.19 -15.95
N SER A 387 -21.49 7.81 -15.63
CA SER A 387 -22.39 8.38 -16.65
C SER A 387 -21.70 9.53 -17.40
N VAL A 388 -21.10 10.46 -16.66
CA VAL A 388 -20.39 11.63 -17.23
C VAL A 388 -19.13 11.23 -18.01
N GLU A 389 -18.40 10.20 -17.57
CA GLU A 389 -17.28 9.59 -18.31
C GLU A 389 -17.76 8.99 -19.64
N THR A 390 -18.88 8.27 -19.63
CA THR A 390 -19.47 7.67 -20.83
C THR A 390 -19.93 8.73 -21.84
N GLU A 391 -20.57 9.80 -21.36
CA GLU A 391 -20.97 10.96 -22.19
C GLU A 391 -19.74 11.68 -22.79
N ASN A 392 -18.69 11.88 -21.99
CA ASN A 392 -17.43 12.49 -22.47
C ASN A 392 -16.76 11.64 -23.55
N ASP A 393 -16.72 10.31 -23.42
CA ASP A 393 -16.12 9.44 -24.42
C ASP A 393 -16.95 9.35 -25.72
N ILE A 394 -18.27 9.52 -25.65
CA ILE A 394 -19.12 9.71 -26.85
C ILE A 394 -18.77 11.04 -27.54
N LEU A 395 -18.71 12.14 -26.78
CA LEU A 395 -18.39 13.47 -27.31
C LEU A 395 -16.98 13.53 -27.93
N LYS A 396 -15.96 12.94 -27.28
CA LYS A 396 -14.59 12.84 -27.83
C LYS A 396 -14.57 12.12 -29.19
N ARG A 397 -15.32 11.02 -29.35
CA ARG A 397 -15.40 10.28 -30.61
C ARG A 397 -16.07 11.11 -31.71
N GLN A 398 -17.16 11.81 -31.39
CA GLN A 398 -17.81 12.73 -32.34
C GLN A 398 -16.85 13.86 -32.75
N HIS A 399 -16.13 14.45 -31.80
CA HIS A 399 -15.19 15.54 -32.05
C HIS A 399 -13.97 15.08 -32.88
N ALA A 400 -13.53 13.84 -32.73
CA ALA A 400 -12.48 13.24 -33.56
C ALA A 400 -12.94 13.04 -35.02
N LEU A 401 -14.16 12.52 -35.24
CA LEU A 401 -14.72 12.35 -36.58
C LEU A 401 -14.88 13.69 -37.32
N VAL A 402 -15.37 14.73 -36.63
CA VAL A 402 -15.49 16.08 -37.20
C VAL A 402 -14.11 16.68 -37.53
N ALA A 403 -13.07 16.38 -36.74
CA ALA A 403 -11.71 16.82 -37.03
C ALA A 403 -11.13 16.12 -38.27
N GLU A 404 -11.36 14.82 -38.44
CA GLU A 404 -10.95 14.04 -39.61
C GLU A 404 -11.65 14.52 -40.91
N GLU A 405 -12.96 14.79 -40.84
CA GLU A 405 -13.71 15.37 -41.95
C GLU A 405 -13.18 16.78 -42.31
N LEU A 406 -12.90 17.61 -41.31
CA LEU A 406 -12.33 18.96 -41.52
C LEU A 406 -10.93 18.91 -42.17
N ILE A 407 -10.08 17.96 -41.78
CA ILE A 407 -8.77 17.75 -42.41
C ILE A 407 -8.95 17.33 -43.87
N THR A 408 -9.84 16.37 -44.14
CA THR A 408 -10.16 15.89 -45.48
C THR A 408 -10.65 17.04 -46.39
N LYS A 409 -11.57 17.88 -45.88
CA LYS A 409 -12.08 19.04 -46.62
C LYS A 409 -11.06 20.14 -46.83
N LYS A 410 -10.11 20.34 -45.91
CA LYS A 410 -8.96 21.26 -46.11
C LYS A 410 -8.02 20.78 -47.20
N LEU A 411 -7.72 19.49 -47.25
CA LEU A 411 -6.89 18.89 -48.31
C LEU A 411 -7.58 18.98 -49.68
N GLU A 412 -8.89 18.73 -49.74
CA GLU A 412 -9.69 18.88 -50.96
C GLU A 412 -9.73 20.34 -51.46
N LEU A 413 -9.89 21.31 -50.56
CA LEU A 413 -9.84 22.75 -50.87
C LEU A 413 -8.46 23.18 -51.40
N ALA A 414 -7.37 22.72 -50.79
CA ALA A 414 -6.02 23.01 -51.27
C ALA A 414 -5.80 22.47 -52.69
N ARG A 415 -6.15 21.20 -52.92
CA ARG A 415 -6.07 20.53 -54.24
C ARG A 415 -6.84 21.30 -55.33
N VAL A 416 -8.03 21.80 -55.01
CA VAL A 416 -8.86 22.61 -55.92
C VAL A 416 -8.28 24.02 -56.13
N HIS A 417 -7.58 24.58 -55.14
CA HIS A 417 -6.88 25.87 -55.28
C HIS A 417 -5.71 25.74 -56.27
N ASP A 418 -4.88 24.70 -56.12
CA ASP A 418 -3.74 24.41 -56.99
C ASP A 418 -4.19 24.17 -58.45
N GLU A 419 -5.27 23.41 -58.66
CA GLU A 419 -5.87 23.21 -59.99
C GLU A 419 -6.37 24.53 -60.61
N ASN A 420 -6.99 25.39 -59.81
CA ASN A 420 -7.53 26.67 -60.27
C ASN A 420 -6.39 27.64 -60.66
N ASP A 421 -5.31 27.69 -59.88
CA ASP A 421 -4.13 28.52 -60.21
C ASP A 421 -3.36 27.98 -61.42
N ALA A 422 -3.24 26.66 -61.58
CA ALA A 422 -2.70 26.06 -62.80
C ALA A 422 -3.53 26.43 -64.05
N LEU A 423 -4.87 26.40 -63.94
CA LEU A 423 -5.78 26.82 -65.02
C LEU A 423 -5.68 28.33 -65.32
N LYS A 424 -5.50 29.19 -64.31
CA LYS A 424 -5.23 30.63 -64.52
C LYS A 424 -3.95 30.85 -65.31
N GLN A 425 -2.86 30.15 -64.97
CA GLN A 425 -1.58 30.26 -65.69
C GLN A 425 -1.73 29.80 -67.15
N GLN A 426 -2.43 28.69 -67.40
CA GLN A 426 -2.75 28.25 -68.77
C GLN A 426 -3.60 29.28 -69.54
N ALA A 427 -4.58 29.92 -68.90
CA ALA A 427 -5.40 30.95 -69.52
C ALA A 427 -4.62 32.24 -69.83
N ILE A 428 -3.63 32.60 -69.01
CA ILE A 428 -2.71 33.72 -69.25
C ILE A 428 -1.82 33.43 -70.46
N GLU A 429 -1.20 32.25 -70.53
CA GLU A 429 -0.29 31.90 -71.63
C GLU A 429 -1.06 31.71 -72.96
N LEU A 430 -2.23 31.08 -72.94
CA LEU A 430 -3.10 30.98 -74.12
C LEU A 430 -3.53 32.36 -74.64
N ARG A 431 -3.81 33.32 -73.74
CA ARG A 431 -4.10 34.71 -74.13
C ARG A 431 -2.88 35.39 -74.76
N ARG A 432 -1.70 35.23 -74.15
CA ARG A 432 -0.43 35.77 -74.68
C ARG A 432 -0.13 35.23 -76.09
N VAL A 433 -0.39 33.95 -76.34
CA VAL A 433 -0.23 33.34 -77.68
C VAL A 433 -1.25 33.92 -78.66
N LEU A 434 -2.53 34.08 -78.26
CA LEU A 434 -3.57 34.69 -79.08
C LEU A 434 -3.27 36.15 -79.46
N ASP A 435 -2.68 36.94 -78.55
CA ASP A 435 -2.33 38.34 -78.82
C ASP A 435 -1.17 38.48 -79.84
N VAL A 436 -0.30 37.46 -79.95
CA VAL A 436 0.87 37.46 -80.86
C VAL A 436 0.53 36.96 -82.26
N ILE A 437 -0.34 35.95 -82.40
CA ILE A 437 -0.68 35.29 -83.67
C ILE A 437 -1.07 36.27 -84.80
N PRO A 438 -1.94 37.29 -84.60
CA PRO A 438 -2.31 38.22 -85.66
C PRO A 438 -1.11 38.93 -86.28
N SER A 439 -0.19 39.43 -85.45
CA SER A 439 1.02 40.11 -85.92
C SER A 439 1.96 39.19 -86.68
N GLN A 440 2.04 37.90 -86.32
CA GLN A 440 2.84 36.92 -87.06
C GLN A 440 2.23 36.63 -88.44
N ILE A 441 0.90 36.54 -88.53
CA ILE A 441 0.19 36.34 -89.80
C ILE A 441 0.34 37.56 -90.71
N GLU A 442 0.18 38.79 -90.19
CA GLU A 442 0.36 40.03 -90.96
C GLU A 442 1.78 40.15 -91.53
N ASN A 443 2.82 39.93 -90.70
CA ASN A 443 4.22 39.95 -91.17
C ASN A 443 4.51 38.88 -92.22
N GLN A 444 3.98 37.66 -92.06
CA GLN A 444 4.15 36.59 -93.04
C GLN A 444 3.46 36.92 -94.37
N VAL A 445 2.21 37.39 -94.33
CA VAL A 445 1.43 37.77 -95.52
C VAL A 445 2.09 38.95 -96.25
N GLN A 446 2.65 39.93 -95.53
CA GLN A 446 3.39 41.02 -96.15
C GLN A 446 4.68 40.53 -96.82
N SER A 447 5.48 39.71 -96.14
CA SER A 447 6.68 39.07 -96.71
C SER A 447 6.37 38.30 -98.00
N ASP A 448 5.32 37.48 -97.98
CA ASP A 448 4.91 36.67 -99.13
C ASP A 448 4.37 37.54 -100.29
N MET A 449 3.70 38.65 -99.97
CA MET A 449 3.23 39.64 -100.96
C MET A 449 4.39 40.38 -101.63
N GLU A 450 5.40 40.82 -100.86
CA GLU A 450 6.60 41.49 -101.38
C GLU A 450 7.40 40.55 -102.29
N ALA A 451 7.57 39.28 -101.88
CA ALA A 451 8.21 38.24 -102.69
C ALA A 451 7.44 37.95 -104.00
N LEU A 452 6.11 37.89 -103.96
CA LEU A 452 5.26 37.76 -105.15
C LEU A 452 5.35 38.96 -106.08
N CYS A 453 5.41 40.19 -105.54
CA CYS A 453 5.53 41.41 -106.33
C CYS A 453 6.86 41.46 -107.09
N LEU A 454 7.98 41.20 -106.42
CA LEU A 454 9.30 41.12 -107.04
C LEU A 454 9.37 40.03 -108.12
N LYS A 455 8.74 38.88 -107.87
CA LYS A 455 8.69 37.75 -108.83
C LYS A 455 7.85 38.09 -110.06
N ASN A 456 6.72 38.76 -109.90
CA ASN A 456 5.92 39.27 -111.04
C ASN A 456 6.67 40.33 -111.84
N GLN A 457 7.39 41.24 -111.19
CA GLN A 457 8.21 42.24 -111.87
C GLN A 457 9.30 41.59 -112.73
N SER A 458 10.02 40.61 -112.17
CA SER A 458 11.02 39.82 -112.90
C SER A 458 10.44 39.02 -114.06
N LEU A 459 9.26 38.40 -113.88
CA LEU A 459 8.57 37.67 -114.95
C LEU A 459 8.12 38.59 -116.09
N ASN A 460 7.56 39.76 -115.79
CA ASN A 460 7.18 40.75 -116.81
C ASN A 460 8.40 41.27 -117.58
N GLN A 461 9.50 41.55 -116.88
CA GLN A 461 10.75 41.99 -117.50
C GLN A 461 11.31 40.92 -118.46
N LYS A 462 11.26 39.65 -118.04
CA LYS A 462 11.72 38.51 -118.85
C LYS A 462 10.78 38.17 -120.01
N ASN A 463 9.48 38.43 -119.87
CA ASN A 463 8.53 38.31 -120.99
C ASN A 463 8.82 39.37 -122.07
N ALA A 464 9.19 40.59 -121.69
CA ALA A 464 9.61 41.63 -122.64
C ALA A 464 10.91 41.24 -123.38
N GLU A 465 11.94 40.78 -122.66
CA GLU A 465 13.18 40.26 -123.26
C GLU A 465 12.93 39.14 -124.28
N LEU A 466 11.98 38.24 -124.00
CA LEU A 466 11.59 37.17 -124.90
C LEU A 466 10.78 37.64 -126.12
N GLN A 467 10.02 38.74 -126.02
CA GLN A 467 9.35 39.35 -127.17
C GLN A 467 10.36 40.03 -128.11
N ASP A 468 11.31 40.79 -127.57
CA ASP A 468 12.39 41.40 -128.36
C ASP A 468 13.23 40.33 -129.08
N GLN A 469 13.62 39.26 -128.36
CA GLN A 469 14.37 38.13 -128.96
C GLN A 469 13.58 37.39 -130.05
N LEU A 470 12.26 37.28 -129.94
CA LEU A 470 11.42 36.72 -131.00
C LEU A 470 11.42 37.63 -132.24
N GLN A 471 11.27 38.94 -132.06
CA GLN A 471 11.23 39.91 -133.16
C GLN A 471 12.59 40.03 -133.90
N ASP A 472 13.70 39.96 -133.16
CA ASP A 472 15.04 39.84 -133.73
C ASP A 472 15.22 38.51 -134.49
N MET A 473 14.75 37.39 -133.93
CA MET A 473 14.80 36.08 -134.60
C MET A 473 13.97 36.04 -135.90
N GLU A 474 12.78 36.64 -135.93
CA GLU A 474 11.98 36.77 -137.15
C GLU A 474 12.71 37.58 -138.23
N THR A 475 13.29 38.71 -137.85
CA THR A 475 14.09 39.57 -138.74
C THR A 475 15.30 38.82 -139.29
N LEU A 476 16.03 38.11 -138.43
CA LEU A 476 17.22 37.33 -138.80
C LEU A 476 16.87 36.14 -139.71
N VAL A 477 15.72 35.49 -139.51
CA VAL A 477 15.23 34.41 -140.38
C VAL A 477 14.85 34.92 -141.77
N ILE A 478 14.33 36.16 -141.90
CA ILE A 478 14.09 36.80 -143.20
C ILE A 478 15.42 37.07 -143.92
N GLU A 479 16.40 37.65 -143.23
CA GLU A 479 17.75 37.88 -143.76
C GLU A 479 18.45 36.58 -144.20
N ILE A 480 18.39 35.53 -143.38
CA ILE A 480 19.02 34.24 -143.68
C ILE A 480 18.33 33.55 -144.86
N LYS A 481 17.01 33.65 -145.01
CA LYS A 481 16.31 33.11 -146.20
C LYS A 481 16.77 33.79 -147.50
N LEU A 482 16.97 35.11 -147.49
CA LEU A 482 17.52 35.85 -148.63
C LEU A 482 18.96 35.43 -148.95
N LYS A 483 19.83 35.39 -147.92
CA LYS A 483 21.25 35.00 -148.08
C LYS A 483 21.42 33.53 -148.46
N TYR A 484 20.56 32.64 -147.98
CA TYR A 484 20.57 31.22 -148.34
C TYR A 484 20.15 30.99 -149.80
N ALA A 485 19.17 31.74 -150.30
CA ALA A 485 18.78 31.67 -151.72
C ALA A 485 19.93 32.08 -152.67
N GLN A 486 20.75 33.05 -152.27
CA GLN A 486 21.99 33.38 -153.00
C GLN A 486 23.06 32.29 -152.81
N SER A 487 23.29 31.83 -151.58
CA SER A 487 24.32 30.83 -151.27
C SER A 487 24.04 29.43 -151.86
N GLU A 488 22.80 29.06 -152.18
CA GLU A 488 22.48 27.83 -152.90
C GLU A 488 23.08 27.83 -154.32
N SER A 489 22.95 28.95 -155.05
CA SER A 489 23.56 29.15 -156.37
C SER A 489 25.08 28.96 -156.34
N ASP A 490 25.74 29.47 -155.30
CA ASP A 490 27.18 29.32 -155.11
C ASP A 490 27.56 27.91 -154.62
N ARG A 491 26.70 27.26 -153.83
CA ARG A 491 26.90 25.89 -153.33
C ARG A 491 26.90 24.87 -154.46
N GLU A 492 26.07 25.03 -155.49
CA GLU A 492 26.12 24.17 -156.68
C GLU A 492 27.45 24.29 -157.45
N GLN A 493 28.08 25.47 -157.46
CA GLN A 493 29.41 25.65 -158.03
C GLN A 493 30.52 25.05 -157.15
N LEU A 494 30.42 25.16 -155.82
CA LEU A 494 31.44 24.66 -154.89
C LEU A 494 31.36 23.17 -154.60
N ASN A 495 30.18 22.53 -154.62
CA ASN A 495 30.08 21.08 -154.36
C ASN A 495 30.78 20.24 -155.44
N ARG A 496 31.03 20.79 -156.64
CA ARG A 496 31.88 20.16 -157.67
C ARG A 496 33.38 20.14 -157.30
N LYS A 497 33.80 20.88 -156.27
CA LYS A 497 35.20 21.03 -155.82
C LYS A 497 35.46 20.43 -154.43
N LEU A 498 34.42 20.14 -153.64
CA LEU A 498 34.58 19.65 -152.26
C LEU A 498 34.50 18.12 -152.12
N ALA A 499 34.09 17.40 -153.17
CA ALA A 499 34.04 15.93 -153.19
C ALA A 499 35.41 15.28 -152.94
N ASP A 500 36.50 15.96 -153.33
CA ASP A 500 37.86 15.42 -153.30
C ASP A 500 38.51 15.36 -151.91
N LEU A 501 38.01 16.10 -150.91
CA LEU A 501 38.83 16.50 -149.75
C LEU A 501 38.25 16.28 -148.34
N LYS A 502 37.07 15.67 -148.16
CA LYS A 502 36.53 15.37 -146.80
C LYS A 502 36.24 13.88 -146.58
N LYS A 503 37.27 13.13 -146.19
CA LYS A 503 37.20 11.68 -145.89
C LYS A 503 37.84 11.25 -144.54
N TRP A 504 37.97 12.14 -143.52
CA TRP A 504 38.76 11.86 -142.28
C TRP A 504 38.20 12.44 -140.92
N MET A 505 37.64 11.56 -140.04
CA MET A 505 37.78 11.40 -138.51
C MET A 505 36.87 12.05 -137.36
N ASN A 506 36.71 11.40 -136.12
CA ASN A 506 35.79 11.64 -134.89
C ASN A 506 36.16 10.75 -133.58
N SER A 507 35.57 10.62 -132.32
CA SER A 507 34.84 11.40 -131.21
C SER A 507 34.35 10.61 -129.88
N ALA A 508 34.05 11.26 -128.68
CA ALA A 508 33.22 10.87 -127.40
C ALA A 508 33.78 9.95 -126.21
N ASN A 509 33.27 9.64 -124.94
CA ASN A 509 32.16 9.94 -123.89
C ASN A 509 32.45 9.22 -122.45
N SER A 510 31.74 9.06 -121.25
CA SER A 510 30.59 9.58 -120.35
C SER A 510 30.36 8.78 -118.94
N PHE A 511 29.37 9.09 -117.99
CA PHE A 511 28.76 8.36 -116.72
C PHE A 511 29.18 8.77 -115.22
N SER A 512 28.61 8.48 -113.97
CA SER A 512 27.35 7.96 -113.20
C SER A 512 27.47 8.19 -111.58
N THR A 513 26.73 7.80 -110.45
CA THR A 513 25.64 6.85 -109.88
C THR A 513 24.69 7.32 -108.64
N GLU A 514 24.51 6.63 -107.44
CA GLU A 514 23.33 6.62 -106.42
C GLU A 514 23.65 6.21 -104.87
N SER A 515 22.88 5.94 -103.73
CA SER A 515 21.45 5.78 -103.16
C SER A 515 21.26 5.60 -101.54
N SER A 516 20.03 5.38 -100.92
CA SER A 516 19.62 4.70 -99.57
C SER A 516 18.88 5.39 -98.30
N PHE A 517 18.03 4.70 -97.42
CA PHE A 517 17.33 5.15 -96.08
C PHE A 517 16.42 4.09 -95.21
N MET A 518 15.83 4.35 -93.96
CA MET A 518 14.85 3.46 -93.13
C MET A 518 14.06 3.99 -91.79
N THR A 519 13.01 3.33 -91.14
CA THR A 519 12.25 3.69 -89.79
C THR A 519 11.15 2.68 -89.11
N TYR A 520 10.66 2.73 -87.79
CA TYR A 520 9.43 2.00 -87.12
C TYR A 520 8.83 2.44 -85.66
N ARG A 521 7.85 1.73 -84.91
CA ARG A 521 6.97 2.23 -83.72
C ARG A 521 6.19 1.27 -82.63
N ARG A 522 6.04 1.62 -81.28
CA ARG A 522 5.06 1.23 -80.10
C ARG A 522 5.17 -0.11 -79.21
N CYS A 523 4.54 -0.54 -78.02
CA CYS A 523 3.76 -0.17 -76.71
C CYS A 523 3.48 -1.47 -75.78
N LEU A 524 2.84 -1.75 -74.56
CA LEU A 524 2.29 -1.26 -73.19
C LEU A 524 1.79 -2.54 -72.28
N SER A 525 1.27 -2.74 -70.99
CA SER A 525 0.90 -2.12 -69.62
C SER A 525 0.38 -3.14 -68.45
N ARG A 526 0.02 -2.73 -67.15
CA ARG A 526 -0.76 -3.39 -65.95
C ARG A 526 -0.08 -4.32 -64.83
N SER A 527 -0.61 -4.77 -63.61
CA SER A 527 -1.56 -4.35 -62.45
C SER A 527 -1.78 -5.37 -61.20
N THR A 528 -2.25 -4.96 -59.96
CA THR A 528 -2.89 -5.71 -58.74
C THR A 528 -2.04 -6.24 -57.50
N LEU A 529 -2.52 -6.83 -56.34
CA LEU A 529 -2.84 -6.31 -54.93
C LEU A 529 -2.58 -7.32 -53.71
N ALA A 530 -2.83 -7.03 -52.40
CA ALA A 530 -2.52 -7.85 -51.15
C ALA A 530 -3.49 -7.76 -49.88
N SER A 531 -3.19 -8.39 -48.70
CA SER A 531 -4.15 -8.72 -47.54
C SER A 531 -3.59 -8.73 -46.05
N ILE A 532 -4.44 -8.85 -44.97
CA ILE A 532 -4.16 -9.29 -43.53
C ILE A 532 -5.44 -9.30 -42.59
N VAL A 533 -5.42 -9.84 -41.32
CA VAL A 533 -6.61 -10.25 -40.47
C VAL A 533 -6.37 -10.19 -38.91
N THR A 534 -7.41 -10.22 -38.01
CA THR A 534 -7.55 -10.93 -36.64
C THR A 534 -8.47 -10.22 -35.55
N ARG A 535 -8.29 -10.36 -34.21
CA ARG A 535 -9.25 -10.09 -33.06
C ARG A 535 -8.61 -9.93 -31.63
N PRO A 536 -9.31 -9.38 -30.58
CA PRO A 536 -8.88 -9.31 -29.15
C PRO A 536 -9.78 -10.06 -28.09
N MET A 537 -9.50 -9.89 -26.77
CA MET A 537 -10.13 -10.56 -25.58
C MET A 537 -10.39 -9.61 -24.36
N THR A 538 -11.03 -10.08 -23.26
CA THR A 538 -11.51 -9.28 -22.09
C THR A 538 -11.04 -9.76 -20.68
N LYS A 539 -11.32 -9.00 -19.60
CA LYS A 539 -10.88 -9.21 -18.17
C LYS A 539 -12.01 -9.03 -17.13
N ARG A 540 -11.75 -9.36 -15.84
CA ARG A 540 -12.61 -9.13 -14.64
C ARG A 540 -11.76 -8.76 -13.39
N CYS A 541 -12.40 -8.31 -12.29
CA CYS A 541 -11.76 -7.70 -11.09
C CYS A 541 -12.37 -8.20 -9.75
N TYR A 542 -11.70 -7.92 -8.62
CA TYR A 542 -12.18 -8.05 -7.22
C TYR A 542 -11.59 -6.95 -6.31
N ALA A 543 -12.08 -6.81 -5.07
CA ALA A 543 -11.73 -5.72 -4.13
C ALA A 543 -11.69 -6.16 -2.65
N ALA A 544 -11.16 -5.31 -1.76
CA ALA A 544 -11.07 -5.50 -0.30
C ALA A 544 -11.14 -4.14 0.46
N ALA A 545 -11.28 -4.16 1.78
CA ALA A 545 -11.36 -2.97 2.65
C ALA A 545 -10.84 -3.25 4.09
N ALA A 546 -10.56 -2.19 4.87
CA ALA A 546 -10.09 -2.21 6.26
C ALA A 546 -10.59 -0.97 7.05
N ASN A 547 -10.32 -0.91 8.37
CA ASN A 547 -10.58 0.22 9.27
C ASN A 547 -9.28 0.60 10.04
N SER A 548 -9.23 1.75 10.72
CA SER A 548 -7.97 2.34 11.24
C SER A 548 -8.14 3.33 12.41
N GLU A 549 -7.07 3.49 13.21
CA GLU A 549 -6.80 4.61 14.14
C GLU A 549 -6.31 5.89 13.40
N PRO A 550 -6.24 7.07 14.07
CA PRO A 550 -5.81 8.33 13.45
C PRO A 550 -4.31 8.39 13.13
N VAL A 551 -3.95 9.14 12.08
CA VAL A 551 -2.58 9.17 11.51
C VAL A 551 -2.19 10.56 10.97
N LYS A 552 -0.87 10.83 10.94
CA LYS A 552 -0.24 12.04 10.37
C LYS A 552 -0.50 12.14 8.85
N LYS A 553 -0.22 13.31 8.25
CA LYS A 553 -0.41 13.56 6.80
C LYS A 553 0.87 14.13 6.17
N THR A 554 1.17 13.76 4.93
CA THR A 554 2.15 14.46 4.09
C THR A 554 1.50 15.68 3.42
N ALA A 555 2.30 16.62 2.91
CA ALA A 555 1.79 17.77 2.16
C ALA A 555 1.05 17.38 0.86
N LEU A 556 1.32 16.18 0.32
CA LEU A 556 0.59 15.60 -0.81
C LEU A 556 -0.71 14.88 -0.40
N TYR A 557 -1.14 14.87 0.87
CA TYR A 557 -2.33 14.14 1.31
C TYR A 557 -3.61 14.49 0.50
N ASP A 558 -3.94 15.78 0.38
CA ASP A 558 -5.15 16.18 -0.36
C ASP A 558 -4.97 16.01 -1.89
N PHE A 559 -3.74 16.07 -2.38
CA PHE A 559 -3.39 15.69 -3.75
C PHE A 559 -3.63 14.20 -4.01
N HIS A 560 -3.27 13.31 -3.07
CA HIS A 560 -3.52 11.87 -3.17
C HIS A 560 -5.03 11.59 -3.19
N VAL A 561 -5.79 12.23 -2.30
CA VAL A 561 -7.26 12.10 -2.25
C VAL A 561 -7.91 12.61 -3.55
N LYS A 562 -7.47 13.77 -4.07
CA LYS A 562 -7.90 14.33 -5.37
C LYS A 562 -7.68 13.35 -6.54
N HIS A 563 -6.58 12.61 -6.54
CA HIS A 563 -6.25 11.61 -7.57
C HIS A 563 -6.75 10.19 -7.26
N GLY A 564 -7.64 10.03 -6.27
CA GLY A 564 -8.29 8.75 -5.94
C GLY A 564 -7.38 7.75 -5.22
N GLY A 565 -6.35 8.23 -4.54
CA GLY A 565 -5.48 7.47 -3.65
C GLY A 565 -6.26 6.83 -2.51
N LYS A 566 -6.09 5.52 -2.34
CA LYS A 566 -6.67 4.76 -1.22
C LYS A 566 -5.74 4.86 -0.02
N MET A 567 -6.02 5.85 0.83
CA MET A 567 -5.22 6.14 2.01
C MET A 567 -5.33 5.02 3.05
N VAL A 568 -4.21 4.61 3.62
CA VAL A 568 -4.10 3.65 4.73
C VAL A 568 -3.07 4.14 5.77
N PRO A 569 -3.15 3.69 7.03
CA PRO A 569 -2.05 3.85 7.99
C PRO A 569 -0.77 3.16 7.51
N PHE A 570 0.35 3.87 7.54
CA PHE A 570 1.69 3.34 7.30
C PHE A 570 2.73 4.21 8.02
N ALA A 571 3.55 3.61 8.89
CA ALA A 571 4.57 4.32 9.70
C ALA A 571 4.02 5.59 10.43
N GLY A 572 2.78 5.53 10.92
CA GLY A 572 2.12 6.67 11.57
C GLY A 572 1.53 7.74 10.63
N TYR A 573 1.67 7.60 9.31
CA TYR A 573 1.12 8.50 8.28
C TYR A 573 -0.03 7.88 7.50
N ALA A 574 -0.91 8.71 6.94
CA ALA A 574 -1.90 8.33 5.93
C ALA A 574 -1.26 8.35 4.54
N MET A 575 -0.95 7.17 3.99
CA MET A 575 -0.26 7.01 2.70
C MET A 575 -1.13 6.23 1.70
N PRO A 576 -1.03 6.49 0.39
CA PRO A 576 -1.83 5.78 -0.63
C PRO A 576 -1.27 4.38 -0.89
N VAL A 577 -2.07 3.33 -0.64
CA VAL A 577 -1.66 1.94 -0.95
C VAL A 577 -1.76 1.62 -2.45
N GLN A 578 -2.71 2.25 -3.14
CA GLN A 578 -2.89 2.29 -4.59
C GLN A 578 -3.82 3.46 -4.98
N TYR A 579 -3.98 3.74 -6.27
CA TYR A 579 -4.92 4.75 -6.78
C TYR A 579 -6.20 4.10 -7.36
N SER A 580 -7.12 4.91 -7.87
CA SER A 580 -8.40 4.46 -8.44
C SER A 580 -8.31 4.12 -9.93
N ASN A 581 -7.53 4.88 -10.70
CA ASN A 581 -7.21 4.63 -12.11
C ASN A 581 -6.40 3.33 -12.28
N MET A 582 -5.47 3.04 -11.36
CA MET A 582 -4.50 1.96 -11.50
C MET A 582 -4.38 1.10 -10.23
N GLY A 583 -4.73 -0.18 -10.34
CA GLY A 583 -4.53 -1.18 -9.29
C GLY A 583 -3.07 -1.64 -9.17
N MET A 584 -2.68 -2.15 -8.00
CA MET A 584 -1.29 -2.50 -7.63
C MET A 584 -0.51 -3.24 -8.73
N LEU A 585 -1.12 -4.27 -9.35
CA LEU A 585 -0.50 -5.06 -10.42
C LEU A 585 -0.18 -4.21 -11.66
N ALA A 586 -1.09 -3.35 -12.08
CA ALA A 586 -0.90 -2.48 -13.24
C ALA A 586 0.11 -1.34 -12.92
N SER A 587 0.07 -0.79 -11.71
CA SER A 587 1.03 0.23 -11.25
C SER A 587 2.46 -0.31 -11.18
N HIS A 588 2.64 -1.56 -10.74
CA HIS A 588 3.93 -2.23 -10.82
C HIS A 588 4.42 -2.36 -12.27
N HIS A 589 3.59 -2.87 -13.20
CA HIS A 589 3.94 -2.98 -14.62
C HIS A 589 4.29 -1.61 -15.23
N HIS A 590 3.46 -0.60 -15.01
CA HIS A 590 3.71 0.78 -15.47
C HIS A 590 5.04 1.33 -14.95
N THR A 591 5.42 1.04 -13.70
CA THR A 591 6.72 1.49 -13.15
C THR A 591 7.92 0.87 -13.89
N ARG A 592 7.84 -0.40 -14.29
CA ARG A 592 8.92 -1.06 -15.08
C ARG A 592 8.87 -0.76 -16.58
N GLU A 593 7.72 -0.40 -17.12
CA GLU A 593 7.52 -0.14 -18.56
C GLU A 593 7.64 1.36 -18.92
N LYS A 594 7.39 2.26 -17.96
CA LYS A 594 7.30 3.72 -18.14
C LYS A 594 7.96 4.46 -16.95
N ALA A 595 7.21 5.24 -16.17
CA ALA A 595 7.67 5.88 -14.94
C ALA A 595 6.51 6.12 -13.96
N SER A 596 6.82 6.07 -12.66
CA SER A 596 5.86 6.32 -11.58
C SER A 596 6.42 7.24 -10.51
N ILE A 597 5.57 8.12 -9.96
CA ILE A 597 5.88 8.95 -8.78
C ILE A 597 5.39 8.25 -7.52
N PHE A 598 6.25 8.17 -6.51
CA PHE A 598 5.93 7.75 -5.14
C PHE A 598 6.13 8.92 -4.17
N ASP A 599 5.14 9.19 -3.32
CA ASP A 599 5.34 10.08 -2.16
C ASP A 599 6.10 9.34 -1.06
N VAL A 600 7.26 9.89 -0.69
CA VAL A 600 8.15 9.39 0.35
C VAL A 600 8.46 10.47 1.39
N SER A 601 7.65 11.54 1.47
CA SER A 601 7.80 12.68 2.38
C SER A 601 7.61 12.35 3.87
N HIS A 602 7.38 11.07 4.18
CA HIS A 602 7.32 10.52 5.53
C HIS A 602 8.68 9.98 6.01
N MET A 603 9.66 9.79 5.12
CA MET A 603 11.02 9.36 5.47
C MET A 603 11.80 10.50 6.14
N LEU A 604 12.70 10.17 7.07
CA LEU A 604 13.46 11.16 7.82
C LEU A 604 14.57 11.73 6.95
N GLN A 605 14.47 13.02 6.60
CA GLN A 605 15.53 13.77 5.94
C GLN A 605 16.35 14.54 6.98
N SER A 606 17.67 14.45 6.93
CA SER A 606 18.57 15.17 7.84
C SER A 606 19.87 15.61 7.18
N ARG A 607 20.55 16.56 7.83
CA ARG A 607 21.77 17.22 7.35
C ARG A 607 22.78 17.30 8.48
N LEU A 608 24.03 16.90 8.22
CA LEU A 608 25.15 17.08 9.15
C LEU A 608 26.15 18.10 8.64
N THR A 609 26.53 19.05 9.47
CA THR A 609 27.47 20.14 9.19
C THR A 609 28.66 20.10 10.17
N GLY A 610 29.68 20.93 9.94
CA GLY A 610 30.93 20.96 10.72
C GLY A 610 32.08 20.16 10.10
N LYS A 611 33.29 20.33 10.66
CA LYS A 611 34.54 19.75 10.13
C LYS A 611 34.69 18.26 10.42
N ASP A 612 34.20 17.78 11.57
CA ASP A 612 34.33 16.38 11.99
C ASP A 612 33.16 15.49 11.47
N ARG A 613 32.24 16.04 10.66
CA ARG A 613 30.94 15.41 10.34
C ARG A 613 31.07 13.97 9.79
N ASN A 614 32.02 13.72 8.87
CA ASN A 614 32.26 12.39 8.30
C ASN A 614 32.83 11.44 9.37
N LYS A 615 33.76 11.92 10.20
CA LYS A 615 34.42 11.15 11.27
C LYS A 615 33.46 10.80 12.40
N PHE A 616 32.50 11.66 12.72
CA PHE A 616 31.41 11.33 13.62
C PHE A 616 30.49 10.28 13.02
N PHE A 617 29.97 10.53 11.81
CA PHE A 617 28.92 9.68 11.24
C PHE A 617 29.43 8.26 10.92
N GLU A 618 30.71 8.12 10.57
CA GLU A 618 31.40 6.82 10.46
C GLU A 618 31.45 5.99 11.75
N THR A 619 31.22 6.57 12.93
CA THR A 619 31.07 5.77 14.17
C THR A 619 29.73 5.04 14.20
N LEU A 620 28.70 5.60 13.58
CA LEU A 620 27.34 5.06 13.56
C LEU A 620 27.08 4.21 12.32
N VAL A 621 27.65 4.57 11.16
CA VAL A 621 27.44 3.86 9.89
C VAL A 621 28.68 3.12 9.39
N VAL A 622 28.45 2.00 8.72
CA VAL A 622 29.50 1.08 8.22
C VAL A 622 30.19 1.52 6.91
N ALA A 623 29.71 2.59 6.27
CA ALA A 623 30.26 3.14 5.04
C ALA A 623 31.61 3.86 5.25
N ASP A 624 32.39 4.00 4.18
CA ASP A 624 33.52 4.92 4.13
C ASP A 624 33.00 6.27 3.65
N LEU A 625 33.06 7.28 4.51
CA LEU A 625 32.63 8.64 4.24
C LEU A 625 33.82 9.57 4.04
N GLN A 626 34.99 9.30 4.63
CA GLN A 626 36.20 10.11 4.37
C GLN A 626 36.60 10.08 2.90
N ASN A 627 36.46 8.92 2.24
CA ASN A 627 36.83 8.71 0.84
C ASN A 627 35.62 8.78 -0.11
N LEU A 628 34.43 9.18 0.36
CA LEU A 628 33.24 9.36 -0.47
C LEU A 628 33.33 10.70 -1.23
N PRO A 629 33.38 10.71 -2.57
CA PRO A 629 33.46 11.94 -3.36
C PRO A 629 32.25 12.86 -3.15
N VAL A 630 32.47 14.18 -3.18
CA VAL A 630 31.39 15.18 -3.17
C VAL A 630 30.46 14.96 -4.36
N GLY A 631 29.16 14.89 -4.08
CA GLY A 631 28.11 14.55 -5.05
C GLY A 631 27.85 13.05 -5.18
N GLN A 632 28.60 12.18 -4.50
CA GLN A 632 28.31 10.74 -4.43
C GLN A 632 27.64 10.36 -3.10
N GLY A 633 26.76 9.37 -3.15
CA GLY A 633 26.17 8.73 -1.98
C GLY A 633 26.33 7.21 -1.98
N THR A 634 25.96 6.58 -0.87
CA THR A 634 25.95 5.14 -0.68
C THR A 634 24.77 4.72 0.19
N LEU A 635 24.29 3.49 0.00
CA LEU A 635 23.55 2.80 1.07
C LEU A 635 24.54 2.50 2.20
N SER A 636 24.07 2.69 3.43
CA SER A 636 24.72 2.19 4.63
C SER A 636 23.66 1.71 5.63
N VAL A 637 24.11 1.32 6.81
CA VAL A 637 23.28 0.86 7.91
C VAL A 637 23.83 1.46 9.20
N PHE A 638 22.94 1.91 10.09
CA PHE A 638 23.29 2.18 11.48
C PHE A 638 23.44 0.84 12.21
N THR A 639 24.45 0.70 13.06
CA THR A 639 24.66 -0.52 13.84
C THR A 639 24.73 -0.26 15.34
N ASN A 640 24.21 -1.18 16.14
CA ASN A 640 24.34 -1.16 17.60
C ASN A 640 25.70 -1.73 18.05
N GLU A 641 26.01 -1.58 19.33
CA GLU A 641 27.23 -2.09 19.96
C GLU A 641 27.45 -3.61 19.73
N GLN A 642 26.38 -4.40 19.52
CA GLN A 642 26.42 -5.84 19.24
C GLN A 642 26.56 -6.18 17.74
N GLY A 643 26.48 -5.18 16.86
CA GLY A 643 26.61 -5.33 15.40
C GLY A 643 25.33 -5.74 14.65
N GLY A 644 24.17 -5.67 15.30
CA GLY A 644 22.87 -5.71 14.64
C GLY A 644 22.50 -4.34 14.03
N ILE A 645 21.51 -4.32 13.13
CA ILE A 645 21.16 -3.12 12.35
C ILE A 645 20.04 -2.34 13.04
N ILE A 646 20.26 -1.05 13.27
CA ILE A 646 19.26 -0.13 13.86
C ILE A 646 18.32 0.42 12.78
N ASP A 647 18.85 0.83 11.63
CA ASP A 647 18.08 1.12 10.41
C ASP A 647 18.99 1.08 9.16
N ASP A 648 18.42 1.00 7.95
CA ASP A 648 19.13 1.18 6.68
C ASP A 648 18.91 2.57 6.07
N THR A 649 19.99 3.20 5.60
CA THR A 649 20.00 4.65 5.29
C THR A 649 20.82 4.99 4.04
N ILE A 650 20.36 5.98 3.27
CA ILE A 650 21.14 6.60 2.19
C ILE A 650 21.92 7.78 2.76
N VAL A 651 23.24 7.74 2.64
CA VAL A 651 24.16 8.81 3.06
C VAL A 651 24.84 9.39 1.82
N MET A 652 24.83 10.72 1.68
CA MET A 652 25.38 11.43 0.53
C MET A 652 26.34 12.55 0.96
N GLN A 653 27.54 12.54 0.38
CA GLN A 653 28.52 13.60 0.56
C GLN A 653 28.11 14.83 -0.25
N GLN A 654 27.90 15.96 0.43
CA GLN A 654 27.79 17.27 -0.20
C GLN A 654 29.02 18.12 0.16
N GLN A 655 29.15 19.29 -0.47
CA GLN A 655 30.28 20.22 -0.34
C GLN A 655 30.66 20.44 1.15
N ASP A 656 29.71 20.96 1.92
CA ASP A 656 29.90 21.40 3.31
C ASP A 656 29.03 20.62 4.31
N SER A 657 28.31 19.60 3.85
CA SER A 657 27.45 18.75 4.70
C SER A 657 27.38 17.29 4.24
N LEU A 658 26.87 16.41 5.10
CA LEU A 658 26.25 15.16 4.69
C LEU A 658 24.74 15.39 4.54
N TYR A 659 24.13 14.81 3.52
CA TYR A 659 22.68 14.68 3.39
C TYR A 659 22.30 13.21 3.63
N VAL A 660 21.33 12.97 4.51
CA VAL A 660 20.99 11.63 5.03
C VAL A 660 19.49 11.41 4.96
N VAL A 661 19.09 10.21 4.51
CA VAL A 661 17.69 9.77 4.48
C VAL A 661 17.57 8.40 5.15
N SER A 662 16.67 8.25 6.12
CA SER A 662 16.39 6.99 6.84
C SER A 662 14.88 6.70 6.95
N ASN A 663 14.52 5.49 7.39
CA ASN A 663 13.14 4.99 7.27
C ASN A 663 12.16 5.72 8.19
N ALA A 664 10.97 6.00 7.65
CA ALA A 664 9.88 6.69 8.35
C ALA A 664 9.46 6.02 9.68
N GLY A 665 9.51 4.69 9.74
CA GLY A 665 9.18 3.92 10.95
C GLY A 665 10.30 3.87 11.99
N CYS A 666 11.51 4.31 11.64
CA CYS A 666 12.69 4.32 12.50
C CYS A 666 13.04 5.73 13.00
N ALA A 667 12.44 6.78 12.43
CA ALA A 667 12.82 8.18 12.62
C ALA A 667 13.06 8.58 14.10
N ASP A 668 12.16 8.25 15.03
CA ASP A 668 12.32 8.61 16.44
C ASP A 668 13.49 7.86 17.11
N LYS A 669 13.74 6.61 16.70
CA LYS A 669 14.87 5.78 17.15
C LYS A 669 16.20 6.26 16.56
N ASP A 670 16.24 6.57 15.27
CA ASP A 670 17.42 7.11 14.59
C ASP A 670 17.84 8.45 15.22
N LEU A 671 16.86 9.32 15.47
CA LEU A 671 17.10 10.61 16.13
C LEU A 671 17.64 10.42 17.55
N ALA A 672 17.10 9.48 18.33
CA ALA A 672 17.63 9.17 19.66
C ALA A 672 19.07 8.64 19.61
N HIS A 673 19.34 7.67 18.72
CA HIS A 673 20.67 7.07 18.54
C HIS A 673 21.73 8.08 18.09
N ILE A 674 21.43 8.88 17.06
CA ILE A 674 22.33 9.91 16.55
C ILE A 674 22.58 10.99 17.61
N ARG A 675 21.54 11.46 18.31
CA ARG A 675 21.68 12.51 19.36
C ARG A 675 22.50 12.04 20.56
N LYS A 676 22.30 10.81 21.05
CA LYS A 676 23.09 10.18 22.13
C LYS A 676 24.58 10.29 21.81
N HIS A 677 24.99 9.72 20.68
CA HIS A 677 26.41 9.66 20.32
C HIS A 677 26.97 11.00 19.83
N LEU A 678 26.15 11.90 19.27
CA LEU A 678 26.57 13.26 18.94
C LEU A 678 26.94 14.05 20.21
N ALA A 679 26.14 13.96 21.27
CA ALA A 679 26.43 14.59 22.54
C ALA A 679 27.72 14.03 23.18
N GLU A 680 27.94 12.71 23.10
CA GLU A 680 29.20 12.07 23.52
C GLU A 680 30.42 12.53 22.70
N PHE A 681 30.25 12.77 21.39
CA PHE A 681 31.30 13.21 20.48
C PHE A 681 31.65 14.69 20.67
N GLN A 682 30.64 15.55 20.84
CA GLN A 682 30.80 16.97 21.17
C GLN A 682 31.45 17.15 22.56
N LYS A 683 31.07 16.36 23.57
CA LYS A 683 31.74 16.33 24.89
C LYS A 683 33.23 15.95 24.81
N LYS A 684 33.66 15.26 23.73
CA LYS A 684 35.06 14.92 23.44
C LYS A 684 35.77 15.97 22.54
N GLY A 685 35.15 17.12 22.31
CA GLY A 685 35.70 18.25 21.53
C GLY A 685 35.52 18.15 20.02
N GLY A 686 34.68 17.24 19.53
CA GLY A 686 34.38 17.09 18.10
C GLY A 686 33.38 18.12 17.58
N GLU A 687 33.63 18.72 16.42
CA GLU A 687 32.82 19.81 15.87
C GLU A 687 31.90 19.31 14.74
N VAL A 688 30.66 18.97 15.15
CA VAL A 688 29.58 18.49 14.29
C VAL A 688 28.25 19.06 14.76
N GLU A 689 27.38 19.38 13.82
CA GLU A 689 26.00 19.79 14.02
C GLU A 689 25.08 18.85 13.21
N PHE A 690 23.90 18.52 13.74
CA PHE A 690 22.90 17.66 13.10
C PHE A 690 21.55 18.36 13.10
N ASN A 691 20.97 18.56 11.92
CA ASN A 691 19.68 19.22 11.73
C ASN A 691 18.71 18.32 10.95
N VAL A 692 17.45 18.29 11.36
CA VAL A 692 16.36 17.62 10.64
C VAL A 692 15.80 18.58 9.60
N ILE A 693 15.61 18.10 8.36
CA ILE A 693 15.03 18.89 7.28
C ILE A 693 13.50 18.74 7.36
N THR A 694 12.82 19.77 7.83
CA THR A 694 11.37 19.79 8.10
C THR A 694 10.57 20.67 7.13
N ASP A 695 11.28 21.50 6.35
CA ASP A 695 10.77 22.42 5.34
C ASP A 695 10.70 21.79 3.93
N HIS A 696 11.22 20.57 3.74
CA HIS A 696 11.20 19.85 2.45
C HIS A 696 10.37 18.56 2.50
N SER A 697 9.62 18.33 1.43
CA SER A 697 8.94 17.08 1.10
C SER A 697 9.79 16.25 0.13
N LEU A 698 9.52 14.94 0.03
CA LEU A 698 10.36 14.00 -0.74
C LEU A 698 9.50 13.14 -1.67
N ILE A 699 9.80 13.16 -2.97
CA ILE A 699 9.17 12.29 -3.97
C ILE A 699 10.21 11.48 -4.74
N ALA A 700 9.87 10.25 -5.10
CA ALA A 700 10.69 9.38 -5.94
C ALA A 700 10.01 9.16 -7.29
N ILE A 701 10.64 9.58 -8.40
CA ILE A 701 10.22 9.24 -9.76
C ILE A 701 11.08 8.07 -10.26
N GLN A 702 10.45 6.96 -10.65
CA GLN A 702 11.11 5.66 -10.85
C GLN A 702 10.60 4.97 -12.12
N GLY A 703 11.49 4.35 -12.89
CA GLY A 703 11.18 3.66 -14.15
C GLY A 703 12.00 4.17 -15.34
N PRO A 704 12.08 3.42 -16.45
CA PRO A 704 12.89 3.78 -17.64
C PRO A 704 12.48 5.08 -18.38
N LYS A 705 11.41 5.76 -17.96
CA LYS A 705 11.02 7.11 -18.43
C LYS A 705 11.26 8.23 -17.41
N ALA A 706 11.77 7.92 -16.22
CA ALA A 706 11.95 8.88 -15.14
C ALA A 706 12.91 10.03 -15.52
N ALA A 707 14.05 9.70 -16.15
CA ALA A 707 15.00 10.69 -16.64
C ALA A 707 14.36 11.63 -17.67
N ALA A 708 13.75 11.08 -18.74
CA ALA A 708 13.13 11.87 -19.80
C ALA A 708 12.00 12.78 -19.28
N ALA A 709 11.19 12.32 -18.31
CA ALA A 709 10.17 13.15 -17.70
C ALA A 709 10.79 14.31 -16.87
N LEU A 710 11.82 14.03 -16.06
CA LEU A 710 12.49 15.04 -15.24
C LEU A 710 13.28 16.05 -16.08
N GLU A 711 13.91 15.62 -17.18
CA GLU A 711 14.58 16.48 -18.17
C GLU A 711 13.65 17.58 -18.70
N THR A 712 12.34 17.33 -18.86
CA THR A 712 11.38 18.36 -19.29
C THR A 712 11.21 19.52 -18.30
N LEU A 713 11.46 19.29 -17.01
CA LEU A 713 11.33 20.30 -15.95
C LEU A 713 12.66 20.96 -15.62
N VAL A 714 13.77 20.24 -15.76
CA VAL A 714 15.13 20.75 -15.50
C VAL A 714 15.66 21.55 -16.71
N GLY A 715 15.26 21.19 -17.93
CA GLY A 715 15.70 21.88 -19.16
C GLY A 715 17.09 21.52 -19.67
N GLN A 716 17.78 20.53 -19.06
CA GLN A 716 19.05 19.98 -19.53
C GLN A 716 19.08 18.46 -19.38
N SER A 717 19.98 17.79 -20.11
CA SER A 717 20.11 16.33 -20.03
C SER A 717 20.63 15.84 -18.68
N LEU A 718 20.15 14.66 -18.26
CA LEU A 718 20.60 13.92 -17.09
C LEU A 718 21.41 12.67 -17.48
N ALA A 719 21.86 12.55 -18.73
CA ALA A 719 22.65 11.42 -19.21
C ALA A 719 23.98 11.25 -18.45
N ASP A 720 24.67 12.34 -18.11
CA ASP A 720 25.94 12.32 -17.38
C ASP A 720 25.77 12.25 -15.84
N PHE A 721 24.56 11.95 -15.36
CA PHE A 721 24.23 11.90 -13.93
C PHE A 721 24.16 10.43 -13.48
N SER A 722 25.28 9.81 -13.12
CA SER A 722 25.33 8.39 -12.73
C SER A 722 24.48 8.05 -11.49
N PHE A 723 24.04 6.79 -11.39
CA PHE A 723 23.36 6.24 -10.19
C PHE A 723 24.16 6.49 -8.90
N MET A 724 23.44 6.66 -7.78
CA MET A 724 23.99 7.00 -6.46
C MET A 724 24.82 8.29 -6.43
N HIS A 725 24.55 9.24 -7.32
CA HIS A 725 25.01 10.62 -7.22
C HIS A 725 23.85 11.56 -6.92
N GLY A 726 24.14 12.75 -6.38
CA GLY A 726 23.17 13.81 -6.17
C GLY A 726 23.78 15.21 -6.21
N LYS A 727 22.92 16.20 -6.46
CA LYS A 727 23.29 17.62 -6.64
C LYS A 727 22.07 18.52 -6.46
N HIS A 728 22.32 19.76 -6.04
CA HIS A 728 21.30 20.81 -6.05
C HIS A 728 21.09 21.31 -7.47
N MET A 729 19.82 21.37 -7.91
CA MET A 729 19.41 21.72 -9.27
C MET A 729 18.03 22.38 -9.24
N GLU A 730 17.74 23.25 -10.21
CA GLU A 730 16.38 23.77 -10.38
C GLU A 730 15.49 22.75 -11.10
N VAL A 731 14.28 22.54 -10.56
CA VAL A 731 13.23 21.74 -11.18
C VAL A 731 12.05 22.67 -11.45
N ALA A 732 11.85 23.03 -12.72
CA ALA A 732 10.86 24.00 -13.20
C ALA A 732 10.88 25.33 -12.40
N GLY A 733 12.09 25.83 -12.12
CA GLY A 733 12.37 27.07 -11.39
C GLY A 733 12.49 26.95 -9.87
N VAL A 734 12.25 25.78 -9.28
CA VAL A 734 12.32 25.55 -7.83
C VAL A 734 13.66 24.90 -7.46
N PRO A 735 14.46 25.45 -6.52
CA PRO A 735 15.70 24.82 -6.08
C PRO A 735 15.39 23.53 -5.31
N CYS A 736 15.90 22.40 -5.81
CA CYS A 736 15.68 21.07 -5.24
C CYS A 736 17.02 20.35 -5.04
N HIS A 737 17.09 19.42 -4.09
CA HIS A 737 18.17 18.43 -4.08
C HIS A 737 17.70 17.16 -4.80
N ILE A 738 18.37 16.82 -5.90
CA ILE A 738 18.07 15.64 -6.71
C ILE A 738 19.15 14.59 -6.46
N ALA A 739 18.76 13.36 -6.15
CA ALA A 739 19.63 12.18 -6.12
C ALA A 739 19.15 11.16 -7.17
N ARG A 740 20.06 10.53 -7.93
CA ARG A 740 19.72 9.41 -8.82
C ARG A 740 19.76 8.09 -8.05
N SER A 741 18.80 7.95 -7.14
CA SER A 741 18.60 6.83 -6.23
C SER A 741 17.20 6.23 -6.41
N GLY A 742 16.96 5.07 -5.81
CA GLY A 742 15.67 4.39 -5.99
C GLY A 742 15.51 3.11 -5.18
N TYR A 743 14.25 2.75 -4.96
CA TYR A 743 13.83 1.59 -4.15
C TYR A 743 12.96 0.63 -4.99
N THR A 744 13.28 0.48 -6.27
CA THR A 744 12.47 -0.27 -7.25
C THR A 744 13.28 -1.25 -8.12
N GLY A 745 14.60 -1.11 -8.15
CA GLY A 745 15.49 -1.78 -9.10
C GLY A 745 15.52 -1.15 -10.50
N GLU A 746 14.67 -0.17 -10.79
CA GLU A 746 14.72 0.60 -12.03
C GLU A 746 15.70 1.79 -11.93
N ASP A 747 15.97 2.44 -13.06
CA ASP A 747 16.48 3.81 -13.04
C ASP A 747 15.46 4.78 -12.40
N GLY A 748 15.93 5.88 -11.83
CA GLY A 748 15.05 6.84 -11.17
C GLY A 748 15.79 7.86 -10.33
N PHE A 749 15.01 8.82 -9.81
CA PHE A 749 15.49 9.94 -9.00
C PHE A 749 14.62 10.12 -7.76
N GLU A 750 15.23 10.61 -6.69
CA GLU A 750 14.56 11.10 -5.49
C GLU A 750 14.81 12.62 -5.41
N LEU A 751 13.74 13.39 -5.27
CA LEU A 751 13.74 14.84 -5.24
C LEU A 751 13.30 15.31 -3.87
N SER A 752 14.21 15.97 -3.14
CA SER A 752 13.89 16.77 -1.97
C SER A 752 13.52 18.18 -2.45
N VAL A 753 12.28 18.57 -2.16
CA VAL A 753 11.61 19.76 -2.71
C VAL A 753 11.05 20.60 -1.55
N PRO A 754 11.19 21.93 -1.53
CA PRO A 754 10.50 22.78 -0.57
C PRO A 754 9.00 22.44 -0.47
N THR A 755 8.51 22.23 0.75
CA THR A 755 7.18 21.65 1.01
C THR A 755 6.02 22.47 0.42
N GLU A 756 6.19 23.77 0.25
CA GLU A 756 5.20 24.65 -0.39
C GLU A 756 5.05 24.37 -1.91
N GLU A 757 6.11 23.92 -2.57
CA GLU A 757 6.15 23.68 -4.03
C GLU A 757 5.88 22.22 -4.44
N ILE A 758 5.81 21.27 -3.48
CA ILE A 758 5.74 19.84 -3.80
C ILE A 758 4.51 19.46 -4.65
N VAL A 759 3.36 20.13 -4.42
CA VAL A 759 2.14 19.91 -5.21
C VAL A 759 2.37 20.37 -6.65
N THR A 760 2.97 21.56 -6.84
CA THR A 760 3.29 22.15 -8.14
C THR A 760 4.25 21.27 -8.95
N ILE A 761 5.32 20.75 -8.32
CA ILE A 761 6.27 19.86 -9.01
C ILE A 761 5.62 18.51 -9.33
N THR A 762 4.80 17.96 -8.43
CA THR A 762 4.12 16.69 -8.67
C THR A 762 3.10 16.81 -9.81
N GLU A 763 2.33 17.90 -9.89
CA GLU A 763 1.43 18.18 -11.03
C GLU A 763 2.20 18.39 -12.34
N LYS A 764 3.34 19.10 -12.31
CA LYS A 764 4.22 19.27 -13.49
C LYS A 764 4.81 17.95 -14.00
N LEU A 765 5.23 17.04 -13.11
CA LEU A 765 5.74 15.71 -13.50
C LEU A 765 4.61 14.79 -14.02
N LEU A 766 3.45 14.79 -13.36
CA LEU A 766 2.29 13.97 -13.74
C LEU A 766 1.64 14.41 -15.05
N ALA A 767 1.93 15.62 -15.54
CA ALA A 767 1.52 16.07 -16.88
C ALA A 767 2.26 15.34 -18.03
N HIS A 768 3.35 14.61 -17.76
CA HIS A 768 4.06 13.84 -18.77
C HIS A 768 3.35 12.49 -19.06
N PRO A 769 3.03 12.13 -20.32
CA PRO A 769 2.12 11.02 -20.67
C PRO A 769 2.64 9.59 -20.38
N ASP A 770 3.90 9.47 -19.92
CA ASP A 770 4.48 8.23 -19.41
C ASP A 770 4.57 8.18 -17.88
N VAL A 771 4.11 9.20 -17.15
CA VAL A 771 4.18 9.30 -15.68
C VAL A 771 2.80 9.05 -15.06
N GLU A 772 2.76 8.25 -13.99
CA GLU A 772 1.56 7.96 -13.19
C GLU A 772 1.89 7.99 -11.69
N MET A 773 0.88 8.08 -10.83
CA MET A 773 1.09 7.96 -9.38
C MET A 773 1.11 6.47 -8.95
N ALA A 774 2.06 6.09 -8.08
CA ALA A 774 2.18 4.75 -7.54
C ALA A 774 2.14 4.73 -5.99
N GLY A 775 1.56 3.67 -5.44
CA GLY A 775 1.30 3.51 -4.01
C GLY A 775 2.18 2.43 -3.36
N LEU A 776 2.07 2.31 -2.03
CA LEU A 776 2.84 1.37 -1.21
C LEU A 776 2.78 -0.09 -1.74
N GLY A 777 1.64 -0.51 -2.29
CA GLY A 777 1.46 -1.86 -2.84
C GLY A 777 2.28 -2.15 -4.11
N ALA A 778 2.60 -1.12 -4.89
CA ALA A 778 3.56 -1.23 -5.99
C ALA A 778 5.01 -1.18 -5.44
N ARG A 779 5.29 -0.28 -4.49
CA ARG A 779 6.62 -0.11 -3.87
C ARG A 779 7.15 -1.43 -3.28
N ASP A 780 6.35 -2.12 -2.46
CA ASP A 780 6.77 -3.39 -1.82
C ASP A 780 7.01 -4.53 -2.84
N SER A 781 6.22 -4.61 -3.91
CA SER A 781 6.43 -5.65 -4.94
C SER A 781 7.62 -5.35 -5.85
N LEU A 782 7.90 -4.07 -6.15
CA LEU A 782 9.06 -3.65 -6.93
C LEU A 782 10.37 -3.86 -6.18
N ARG A 783 10.44 -3.41 -4.91
CA ARG A 783 11.63 -3.56 -4.05
C ARG A 783 11.95 -5.03 -3.78
N LEU A 784 10.93 -5.87 -3.60
CA LEU A 784 11.10 -7.30 -3.33
C LEU A 784 11.66 -8.04 -4.55
N GLU A 785 11.16 -7.74 -5.75
CA GLU A 785 11.76 -8.24 -7.00
C GLU A 785 13.20 -7.75 -7.19
N ALA A 786 13.52 -6.52 -6.78
CA ALA A 786 14.87 -5.97 -6.75
C ALA A 786 15.74 -6.53 -5.59
N GLY A 787 15.22 -7.43 -4.76
CA GLY A 787 15.94 -8.05 -3.64
C GLY A 787 16.33 -7.08 -2.50
N LEU A 788 15.75 -5.87 -2.50
CA LEU A 788 16.02 -4.82 -1.53
C LEU A 788 15.36 -5.15 -0.19
N CYS A 789 16.10 -4.92 0.89
CA CYS A 789 15.63 -5.12 2.25
C CYS A 789 14.53 -4.12 2.61
N LEU A 790 13.61 -4.53 3.49
CA LEU A 790 12.71 -3.64 4.21
C LEU A 790 13.03 -3.75 5.71
N TYR A 791 13.40 -2.65 6.36
CA TYR A 791 13.62 -2.65 7.80
C TYR A 791 12.35 -3.03 8.58
N GLY A 792 12.51 -3.73 9.71
CA GLY A 792 11.42 -4.30 10.51
C GLY A 792 10.86 -5.61 9.97
N ASN A 793 11.18 -5.97 8.73
CA ASN A 793 10.88 -7.29 8.15
C ASN A 793 12.16 -8.09 7.89
N ASP A 794 13.04 -7.58 7.01
CA ASP A 794 14.24 -8.28 6.52
C ASP A 794 15.52 -7.88 7.26
N LEU A 795 15.45 -6.85 8.09
CA LEU A 795 16.52 -6.29 8.93
C LEU A 795 15.95 -5.95 10.31
N ASP A 796 16.73 -6.21 11.35
CA ASP A 796 16.41 -5.93 12.75
C ASP A 796 17.70 -5.79 13.58
N GLU A 797 17.57 -5.38 14.84
CA GLU A 797 18.69 -5.14 15.77
C GLU A 797 19.38 -6.43 16.26
N THR A 798 18.93 -7.61 15.85
CA THR A 798 19.62 -8.90 16.04
C THR A 798 20.42 -9.32 14.79
N THR A 799 20.16 -8.69 13.65
CA THR A 799 20.60 -9.12 12.33
C THR A 799 21.77 -8.28 11.85
N THR A 800 22.93 -8.90 11.64
CA THR A 800 24.14 -8.17 11.22
C THR A 800 24.15 -7.89 9.71
N PRO A 801 24.97 -6.93 9.23
CA PRO A 801 25.18 -6.69 7.80
C PRO A 801 25.76 -7.90 7.05
N VAL A 802 26.38 -8.87 7.75
CA VAL A 802 26.90 -10.10 7.14
C VAL A 802 25.82 -11.18 7.02
N GLU A 803 24.93 -11.28 8.01
CA GLU A 803 23.75 -12.15 7.94
C GLU A 803 22.78 -11.67 6.86
N ALA A 804 22.54 -10.35 6.79
CA ALA A 804 21.69 -9.72 5.78
C ALA A 804 22.23 -9.79 4.33
N GLY A 805 23.45 -10.28 4.13
CA GLY A 805 24.13 -10.27 2.82
C GLY A 805 24.49 -8.86 2.34
N LEU A 806 24.50 -7.88 3.24
CA LEU A 806 24.82 -6.47 2.99
C LEU A 806 26.32 -6.17 3.17
N THR A 807 27.20 -7.17 3.28
CA THR A 807 28.66 -6.98 3.48
C THR A 807 29.33 -6.06 2.45
N TRP A 808 28.69 -5.83 1.30
CA TRP A 808 29.13 -4.87 0.28
C TRP A 808 29.01 -3.40 0.74
N THR A 809 28.12 -3.06 1.68
CA THR A 809 27.99 -1.71 2.27
C THR A 809 29.15 -1.33 3.18
N ILE A 810 30.00 -2.30 3.56
CA ILE A 810 31.22 -2.11 4.34
C ILE A 810 32.41 -2.09 3.37
N PRO A 811 33.03 -0.93 3.06
CA PRO A 811 34.15 -0.86 2.10
C PRO A 811 35.44 -1.49 2.66
N LYS A 812 36.42 -1.76 1.80
CA LYS A 812 37.68 -2.42 2.21
C LYS A 812 38.38 -1.69 3.36
N SER A 813 38.47 -0.37 3.26
CA SER A 813 38.98 0.54 4.30
C SER A 813 38.33 0.31 5.65
N ARG A 814 37.00 0.40 5.76
CA ARG A 814 36.25 0.15 7.01
C ARG A 814 36.40 -1.29 7.52
N ARG A 815 36.68 -2.28 6.65
CA ARG A 815 37.04 -3.66 7.08
C ARG A 815 38.45 -3.80 7.65
N GLU A 816 39.33 -2.85 7.35
CA GLU A 816 40.71 -2.81 7.82
C GLU A 816 40.87 -1.89 9.05
N THR A 817 40.08 -0.82 9.15
CA THR A 817 40.11 0.14 10.27
C THR A 817 39.04 -0.09 11.34
N GLY A 818 37.87 -0.65 10.99
CA GLY A 818 36.72 -0.72 11.88
C GLY A 818 36.20 0.67 12.27
N GLY A 819 36.07 0.92 13.57
CA GLY A 819 35.69 2.22 14.14
C GLY A 819 34.19 2.55 14.09
N PHE A 820 33.35 1.64 13.60
CA PHE A 820 31.89 1.70 13.70
C PHE A 820 31.39 0.82 14.87
N LEU A 821 30.25 1.16 15.45
CA LEU A 821 29.61 0.37 16.52
C LEU A 821 29.39 -1.09 16.07
N GLY A 822 29.76 -2.05 16.92
CA GLY A 822 29.64 -3.48 16.63
C GLY A 822 30.66 -4.04 15.62
N ALA A 823 31.66 -3.26 15.20
CA ALA A 823 32.72 -3.74 14.30
C ALA A 823 33.44 -5.00 14.82
N GLU A 824 33.60 -5.15 16.14
CA GLU A 824 34.21 -6.33 16.76
C GLU A 824 33.38 -7.62 16.61
N HIS A 825 32.06 -7.52 16.44
CA HIS A 825 31.19 -8.65 16.11
C HIS A 825 31.07 -8.85 14.58
N ILE A 826 30.99 -7.76 13.82
CA ILE A 826 30.76 -7.78 12.37
C ILE A 826 32.00 -8.24 11.58
N LEU A 827 33.20 -7.73 11.92
CA LEU A 827 34.40 -8.00 11.13
C LEU A 827 34.89 -9.47 11.19
N PRO A 828 34.79 -10.20 12.31
CA PRO A 828 35.04 -11.65 12.32
C PRO A 828 34.09 -12.43 11.40
N GLN A 829 32.81 -12.06 11.34
CA GLN A 829 31.80 -12.75 10.53
C GLN A 829 32.10 -12.68 9.01
N ILE A 830 32.76 -11.61 8.55
CA ILE A 830 33.22 -11.48 7.15
C ILE A 830 34.21 -12.60 6.78
N LYS A 831 35.03 -13.06 7.74
CA LYS A 831 36.09 -14.07 7.54
C LYS A 831 35.63 -15.48 7.93
N GLY A 832 34.97 -15.63 9.07
CA GLY A 832 34.51 -16.92 9.61
C GLY A 832 33.14 -17.39 9.09
N GLY A 833 32.36 -16.50 8.49
CA GLY A 833 30.97 -16.75 8.15
C GLY A 833 30.00 -16.43 9.28
N VAL A 834 28.76 -16.89 9.13
CA VAL A 834 27.61 -16.57 9.99
C VAL A 834 26.73 -17.80 10.17
N SER A 835 25.91 -17.81 11.24
CA SER A 835 25.01 -18.93 11.58
C SER A 835 23.77 -18.98 10.68
N ARG A 836 23.19 -17.81 10.35
CA ARG A 836 22.09 -17.62 9.37
C ARG A 836 22.50 -16.69 8.23
N ARG A 837 21.83 -16.78 7.08
CA ARG A 837 21.97 -15.84 5.95
C ARG A 837 20.62 -15.52 5.31
N ARG A 838 20.44 -14.26 4.93
CA ARG A 838 19.33 -13.80 4.06
C ARG A 838 19.46 -14.43 2.67
N ILE A 839 18.35 -14.94 2.16
CA ILE A 839 18.22 -15.55 0.84
C ILE A 839 16.98 -15.04 0.10
N GLY A 840 17.00 -15.18 -1.23
CA GLY A 840 15.80 -15.12 -2.04
C GLY A 840 15.23 -16.51 -2.30
N LEU A 841 13.91 -16.62 -2.38
CA LEU A 841 13.16 -17.85 -2.68
C LEU A 841 12.17 -17.60 -3.80
N ILE A 842 12.02 -18.57 -4.69
CA ILE A 842 10.80 -18.75 -5.50
C ILE A 842 9.98 -19.85 -4.83
N VAL A 843 8.67 -19.64 -4.65
CA VAL A 843 7.77 -20.59 -3.93
C VAL A 843 6.62 -21.03 -4.85
N GLU A 844 6.38 -22.33 -4.93
CA GLU A 844 5.29 -22.91 -5.71
C GLU A 844 3.92 -22.78 -5.00
N GLY A 845 2.83 -22.73 -5.77
CA GLY A 845 1.49 -22.70 -5.20
C GLY A 845 1.11 -21.32 -4.62
N ALA A 846 1.11 -21.18 -3.30
CA ALA A 846 0.63 -19.98 -2.62
C ALA A 846 1.78 -19.01 -2.26
N PRO A 847 1.51 -17.71 -2.09
CA PRO A 847 2.53 -16.78 -1.62
C PRO A 847 2.85 -17.04 -0.16
N ALA A 848 4.09 -17.44 0.11
CA ALA A 848 4.67 -17.33 1.45
C ALA A 848 4.67 -15.87 1.91
N ARG A 849 4.53 -15.65 3.22
CA ARG A 849 4.50 -14.34 3.88
C ARG A 849 5.47 -14.37 5.07
N GLY A 850 5.72 -13.21 5.68
CA GLY A 850 6.49 -13.12 6.92
C GLY A 850 5.99 -14.13 7.97
N GLY A 851 6.92 -14.76 8.68
CA GLY A 851 6.65 -15.81 9.67
C GLY A 851 6.48 -17.23 9.10
N ALA A 852 6.49 -17.45 7.78
CA ALA A 852 6.39 -18.80 7.23
C ALA A 852 7.69 -19.60 7.43
N GLU A 853 7.59 -20.77 8.06
CA GLU A 853 8.73 -21.69 8.29
C GLU A 853 9.34 -22.17 6.98
N ILE A 854 10.68 -22.15 6.89
CA ILE A 854 11.49 -22.71 5.82
C ILE A 854 12.11 -24.02 6.31
N LEU A 855 11.96 -25.09 5.52
CA LEU A 855 12.34 -26.45 5.89
C LEU A 855 13.37 -27.03 4.90
N ASN A 856 14.19 -27.96 5.38
CA ASN A 856 15.01 -28.83 4.52
C ASN A 856 14.18 -30.01 3.98
N LYS A 857 14.81 -30.90 3.19
CA LYS A 857 14.15 -32.04 2.56
C LYS A 857 13.73 -33.12 3.56
N GLU A 858 14.35 -33.08 4.73
CA GLU A 858 14.15 -33.95 5.87
C GLU A 858 12.93 -33.50 6.72
N GLY A 859 12.38 -32.31 6.45
CA GLY A 859 11.22 -31.75 7.15
C GLY A 859 11.56 -30.98 8.43
N GLU A 860 12.83 -30.68 8.68
CA GLU A 860 13.31 -29.89 9.82
C GLU A 860 13.24 -28.39 9.50
N VAL A 861 12.85 -27.57 10.48
CA VAL A 861 12.84 -26.12 10.33
C VAL A 861 14.29 -25.58 10.34
N ILE A 862 14.67 -24.94 9.25
CA ILE A 862 16.01 -24.36 9.04
C ILE A 862 16.02 -22.84 8.92
N GLY A 863 14.85 -22.18 8.97
CA GLY A 863 14.74 -20.76 8.71
C GLY A 863 13.31 -20.25 8.69
N THR A 864 13.15 -18.96 8.40
CA THR A 864 11.86 -18.26 8.38
C THR A 864 11.83 -17.23 7.25
N VAL A 865 10.69 -17.11 6.57
CA VAL A 865 10.40 -16.05 5.60
C VAL A 865 10.15 -14.74 6.33
N THR A 866 10.74 -13.65 5.83
CA THR A 866 10.60 -12.27 6.34
C THR A 866 9.64 -11.45 5.48
N SER A 867 9.83 -11.47 4.16
CA SER A 867 8.99 -10.78 3.18
C SER A 867 8.54 -11.74 2.07
N GLY A 868 7.36 -11.55 1.49
CA GLY A 868 6.92 -12.39 0.38
C GLY A 868 5.63 -11.94 -0.31
N CYS A 869 5.60 -11.99 -1.63
CA CYS A 869 4.44 -11.65 -2.46
C CYS A 869 4.48 -12.34 -3.86
N PRO A 870 3.38 -12.31 -4.63
CA PRO A 870 3.43 -12.60 -6.06
C PRO A 870 4.28 -11.56 -6.79
N SER A 871 5.22 -12.01 -7.63
CA SER A 871 5.96 -11.19 -8.59
C SER A 871 5.12 -10.99 -9.87
N PRO A 872 4.77 -9.74 -10.24
CA PRO A 872 4.06 -9.46 -11.49
C PRO A 872 4.85 -9.83 -12.74
N ILE A 873 6.18 -9.59 -12.73
CA ILE A 873 7.04 -9.79 -13.89
C ILE A 873 7.32 -11.28 -14.13
N LEU A 874 7.74 -12.00 -13.08
CA LEU A 874 8.11 -13.42 -13.16
C LEU A 874 6.89 -14.35 -13.14
N LYS A 875 5.71 -13.84 -12.74
CA LYS A 875 4.44 -14.60 -12.61
C LYS A 875 4.58 -15.81 -11.69
N LYS A 876 5.34 -15.63 -10.61
CA LYS A 876 5.68 -16.62 -9.57
C LYS A 876 5.54 -15.97 -8.19
N ASN A 877 5.45 -16.74 -7.12
CA ASN A 877 5.62 -16.19 -5.78
C ASN A 877 7.11 -16.05 -5.48
N ILE A 878 7.50 -14.89 -4.96
CA ILE A 878 8.86 -14.64 -4.46
C ILE A 878 8.83 -14.31 -2.98
N ALA A 879 9.90 -14.65 -2.27
CA ALA A 879 10.06 -14.38 -0.86
C ALA A 879 11.53 -14.12 -0.50
N ILE A 880 11.75 -13.34 0.55
CA ILE A 880 13.03 -13.17 1.24
C ILE A 880 12.88 -13.84 2.61
N GLY A 881 13.95 -14.45 3.11
CA GLY A 881 13.97 -15.05 4.43
C GLY A 881 15.39 -15.41 4.86
N TYR A 882 15.54 -15.87 6.10
CA TYR A 882 16.82 -16.29 6.66
C TYR A 882 16.85 -17.82 6.79
N VAL A 883 17.98 -18.44 6.40
CA VAL A 883 18.23 -19.88 6.59
C VAL A 883 19.56 -20.13 7.29
N LYS A 884 19.63 -21.23 8.04
CA LYS A 884 20.87 -21.79 8.61
C LYS A 884 21.96 -21.92 7.54
N ASN A 885 23.21 -21.77 7.97
CA ASN A 885 24.38 -21.87 7.09
C ASN A 885 24.45 -23.24 6.38
N GLY A 886 25.06 -23.28 5.20
CA GLY A 886 25.01 -24.41 4.27
C GLY A 886 23.85 -24.35 3.27
N SER A 887 22.62 -24.06 3.71
CA SER A 887 21.41 -24.11 2.87
C SER A 887 21.22 -22.91 1.92
N HIS A 888 22.07 -21.89 2.02
CA HIS A 888 21.91 -20.60 1.32
C HIS A 888 22.38 -20.56 -0.16
N LYS A 889 22.79 -21.69 -0.75
CA LYS A 889 23.33 -21.72 -2.12
C LYS A 889 22.21 -21.59 -3.17
N LYS A 890 22.46 -20.82 -4.24
CA LYS A 890 21.54 -20.74 -5.39
C LYS A 890 21.27 -22.15 -5.95
N GLY A 891 20.00 -22.51 -6.11
CA GLY A 891 19.57 -23.80 -6.62
C GLY A 891 19.36 -24.87 -5.54
N THR A 892 19.59 -24.58 -4.26
CA THR A 892 19.12 -25.46 -3.18
C THR A 892 17.59 -25.53 -3.21
N GLU A 893 17.06 -26.74 -3.34
CA GLU A 893 15.63 -27.03 -3.16
C GLU A 893 15.34 -27.09 -1.65
N LEU A 894 14.31 -26.36 -1.23
CA LEU A 894 13.80 -26.28 0.15
C LEU A 894 12.27 -26.41 0.12
N ASP A 895 11.65 -26.49 1.28
CA ASP A 895 10.19 -26.39 1.42
C ASP A 895 9.82 -25.19 2.30
N VAL A 896 8.59 -24.68 2.14
CA VAL A 896 8.02 -23.58 2.94
C VAL A 896 6.60 -23.93 3.37
N LYS A 897 6.28 -23.73 4.65
CA LYS A 897 4.95 -24.07 5.22
C LYS A 897 4.00 -22.88 5.09
N VAL A 898 3.06 -22.97 4.15
CA VAL A 898 2.07 -21.92 3.87
C VAL A 898 0.66 -22.43 4.17
N ARG A 899 -0.01 -21.82 5.16
CA ARG A 899 -1.39 -22.20 5.59
C ARG A 899 -1.53 -23.69 5.90
N ASN A 900 -0.64 -24.22 6.74
CA ASN A 900 -0.55 -25.63 7.13
C ASN A 900 -0.38 -26.62 5.97
N LYS A 901 0.14 -26.16 4.82
CA LYS A 901 0.58 -27.01 3.70
C LYS A 901 2.04 -26.74 3.39
N VAL A 902 2.81 -27.80 3.22
CA VAL A 902 4.19 -27.73 2.73
C VAL A 902 4.17 -27.42 1.23
N GLN A 903 4.99 -26.46 0.79
CA GLN A 903 5.07 -26.00 -0.59
C GLN A 903 6.54 -25.86 -1.01
N LYS A 904 6.87 -26.40 -2.19
CA LYS A 904 8.24 -26.39 -2.69
C LYS A 904 8.75 -24.98 -2.91
N ALA A 905 10.02 -24.77 -2.58
CA ALA A 905 10.74 -23.55 -2.83
C ALA A 905 12.15 -23.82 -3.38
N VAL A 906 12.72 -22.83 -4.06
CA VAL A 906 14.10 -22.89 -4.56
C VAL A 906 14.86 -21.61 -4.28
N VAL A 907 16.02 -21.75 -3.66
CA VAL A 907 16.93 -20.65 -3.34
C VAL A 907 17.37 -19.97 -4.63
N THR A 908 16.94 -18.73 -4.80
CA THR A 908 17.08 -17.95 -6.02
C THR A 908 18.00 -16.75 -5.76
N LYS A 909 18.89 -16.44 -6.71
CA LYS A 909 19.77 -15.28 -6.61
C LYS A 909 18.91 -14.00 -6.63
N MET A 910 19.21 -13.08 -5.73
CA MET A 910 18.71 -11.69 -5.79
C MET A 910 19.67 -10.79 -6.60
N PRO A 911 19.17 -9.76 -7.29
CA PRO A 911 17.75 -9.44 -7.47
C PRO A 911 17.05 -10.50 -8.34
N PHE A 912 15.74 -10.68 -8.17
CA PHE A 912 14.94 -11.67 -8.91
C PHE A 912 14.63 -11.21 -10.34
N VAL A 913 14.46 -9.89 -10.51
CA VAL A 913 14.40 -9.19 -11.80
C VAL A 913 15.66 -8.35 -11.92
N GLU A 914 16.28 -8.28 -13.11
CA GLU A 914 17.51 -7.53 -13.31
C GLU A 914 17.31 -6.02 -13.12
N SER A 915 18.30 -5.34 -12.53
CA SER A 915 18.19 -3.92 -12.15
C SER A 915 18.75 -2.99 -13.22
N ASN A 916 17.97 -1.99 -13.61
CA ASN A 916 18.24 -1.07 -14.73
C ASN A 916 18.94 0.23 -14.31
N TYR A 917 19.72 0.23 -13.23
CA TYR A 917 20.43 1.41 -12.74
C TYR A 917 21.37 2.00 -13.81
N HIS A 918 21.21 3.30 -14.09
CA HIS A 918 22.06 4.06 -15.03
C HIS A 918 23.48 4.24 -14.48
N LYS A 919 24.50 3.93 -15.29
CA LYS A 919 25.92 3.90 -14.86
C LYS A 919 26.71 4.98 -15.56
#